data_AF-A0A7K9Q6G9-F1
#
_entry.id   AF-A0A7K9Q6G9-F1
#
_cell.length_a   1.000
_cell.length_b   1.000
_cell.length_c   1.000
_cell.angle_alpha   90.00
_cell.angle_beta   90.00
_cell.angle_gamma   90.00
#
_symmetry.space_group_name_H-M   'P 1'
#
loop_
_entity.id
_entity.type
_entity.pdbx_description
1 polymer ?
#
loop_
_entity_poly.entity_id
_entity_poly.type
_entity_poly.pdbx_seq_one_letter_code
_entity_poly.pdbx_strand_id
1 'polypeptide(L)'
;QVRLQSRDFGQHLSQVDDLLQIHALVEGDVAAQAERVRSVGAAAERFLGEGGGYRPCPPEQLRARVAALERRYRGLSALSAQRRLRLERSRRLWKFLWDAGEEEAWMREQERLLRCPELGRDLPGALRMLSQLEAIRGALGGRAGPLQQLLERGRELLAQGAPDGAAGPVEATPASVEATPGSTGSAKPAESAAGPTESPPGPPESRNASLGRAAGPTPGSAEGPSASPTRASERPDGPTEPIGGPPEPPEGPPGPAPGSPDPAAAVSRRIRELESLWAALPALAGAHALGLFAARSEADACALWVGEREQWLLSMEIPERIEDLEVVQQRFETLEPELAALAARVASVGRVTQELQGSGDRNRESARETWEQLRDRWERFRALAERKKLALTAALNIHNFRLECHETRGWMREKTAAIEATRALGRDLAGITALQGKLSGMGRDLDAIQGKLRELRAEGEKLQGEQPERAPEIREGLAGLEAEWDALRRCHRSREESLGQARRLQGFLRDLAALQAWLSRTRAAAGSEDVPASLAEAEGSLRQHESLRTEISHYGADYRSARAAGREVTRGQTDAQSLSLLQRLEALDADWEELGRVWKKRQRLLAQAVAFHVFLRDAKQVEGTLGKQEHTLAHTEMPGTVPGAEAAVRRLEEFLAALDTGAERVRALTDTGRKLLDEGGVHAEKVRETVESVESRHQKIRESAQELLGRLRDNWELQKFLQDGQELTLWLNEKLPVARDVSYEGTRDLQGKWQKHQAFAAELAANRGWLEALEKVG
;
A
#
# COMPACT_ATOMS: atom_id res chain seq x y z
N GLN A 1 -92.73 82.17 34.98
CA GLN A 1 -92.17 81.20 35.95
C GLN A 1 -92.30 79.77 35.42
N VAL A 2 -93.51 79.21 35.25
CA VAL A 2 -93.72 77.81 34.78
C VAL A 2 -92.80 77.39 33.61
N ARG A 3 -92.76 78.13 32.49
CA ARG A 3 -91.88 77.83 31.34
C ARG A 3 -90.38 77.74 31.69
N LEU A 4 -89.90 78.50 32.68
CA LEU A 4 -88.51 78.48 33.13
C LEU A 4 -88.20 77.26 34.02
N GLN A 5 -89.21 76.74 34.72
CA GLN A 5 -89.09 75.63 35.68
C GLN A 5 -89.42 74.26 35.08
N SER A 6 -89.69 74.18 33.77
CA SER A 6 -89.87 72.91 33.05
C SER A 6 -88.63 71.99 33.23
N ARG A 7 -88.86 70.68 33.28
CA ARG A 7 -87.80 69.65 33.30
C ARG A 7 -87.48 69.07 31.93
N ASP A 8 -88.04 69.64 30.86
CA ASP A 8 -87.66 69.31 29.50
C ASP A 8 -86.31 69.95 29.16
N PHE A 9 -85.36 69.10 28.74
CA PHE A 9 -83.99 69.45 28.34
C PHE A 9 -83.58 68.84 26.98
N GLY A 10 -84.53 68.28 26.22
CA GLY A 10 -84.30 67.65 24.91
C GLY A 10 -83.79 66.20 24.96
N GLN A 11 -84.30 65.39 24.03
CA GLN A 11 -84.07 63.94 23.91
C GLN A 11 -83.12 63.56 22.76
N HIS A 12 -82.60 64.53 22.03
CA HIS A 12 -81.54 64.40 21.02
C HIS A 12 -80.98 65.79 20.68
N LEU A 13 -79.75 65.85 20.15
CA LEU A 13 -78.96 67.08 20.00
C LEU A 13 -79.73 68.26 19.37
N SER A 14 -80.45 68.02 18.27
CA SER A 14 -81.27 69.03 17.58
C SER A 14 -82.36 69.61 18.47
N GLN A 15 -83.12 68.77 19.19
CA GLN A 15 -84.18 69.23 20.09
C GLN A 15 -83.62 70.02 21.28
N VAL A 16 -82.39 69.75 21.74
CA VAL A 16 -81.74 70.60 22.76
C VAL A 16 -81.43 71.98 22.20
N ASP A 17 -80.97 72.06 20.95
CA ASP A 17 -80.68 73.34 20.28
C ASP A 17 -81.96 74.14 19.97
N ASP A 18 -83.04 73.47 19.55
CA ASP A 18 -84.37 74.07 19.44
C ASP A 18 -84.86 74.61 20.80
N LEU A 19 -84.70 73.85 21.88
CA LEU A 19 -85.08 74.27 23.23
C LEU A 19 -84.20 75.41 23.78
N LEU A 20 -82.92 75.48 23.39
CA LEU A 20 -82.05 76.61 23.67
C LEU A 20 -82.51 77.87 22.92
N GLN A 21 -82.90 77.73 21.65
CA GLN A 21 -83.39 78.84 20.82
C GLN A 21 -84.76 79.35 21.31
N ILE A 22 -85.68 78.46 21.66
CA ILE A 22 -86.97 78.80 22.28
C ILE A 22 -86.74 79.44 23.66
N HIS A 23 -85.79 78.93 24.45
CA HIS A 23 -85.45 79.53 25.74
C HIS A 23 -84.86 80.93 25.59
N ALA A 24 -83.99 81.17 24.58
CA ALA A 24 -83.44 82.49 24.27
C ALA A 24 -84.53 83.56 24.02
N LEU A 25 -85.62 83.18 23.33
CA LEU A 25 -86.78 84.05 23.16
C LEU A 25 -87.47 84.37 24.50
N VAL A 26 -87.59 83.39 25.40
CA VAL A 26 -88.15 83.60 26.75
C VAL A 26 -87.21 84.44 27.64
N GLU A 27 -85.88 84.34 27.47
CA GLU A 27 -84.93 85.26 28.14
C GLU A 27 -85.16 86.70 27.66
N GLY A 28 -85.40 86.89 26.36
CA GLY A 28 -85.76 88.17 25.74
C GLY A 28 -87.09 88.74 26.25
N ASP A 29 -88.15 87.92 26.32
CA ASP A 29 -89.46 88.31 26.88
C ASP A 29 -89.35 88.76 28.34
N VAL A 30 -88.55 88.04 29.15
CA VAL A 30 -88.27 88.41 30.54
C VAL A 30 -87.53 89.75 30.58
N ALA A 31 -86.46 89.93 29.81
CA ALA A 31 -85.71 91.18 29.74
C ALA A 31 -86.57 92.37 29.28
N ALA A 32 -87.49 92.16 28.32
CA ALA A 32 -88.37 93.21 27.81
C ALA A 32 -89.34 93.76 28.88
N GLN A 33 -89.74 92.96 29.87
CA GLN A 33 -90.58 93.48 30.97
C GLN A 33 -89.81 94.35 31.98
N ALA A 34 -88.46 94.42 31.90
CA ALA A 34 -87.66 95.24 32.81
C ALA A 34 -88.03 96.74 32.72
N GLU A 35 -88.21 97.27 31.50
CA GLU A 35 -88.67 98.65 31.29
C GLU A 35 -90.08 98.88 31.81
N ARG A 36 -91.00 97.93 31.63
CA ARG A 36 -92.36 98.04 32.18
C ARG A 36 -92.36 98.05 33.71
N VAL A 37 -91.52 97.25 34.37
CA VAL A 37 -91.39 97.25 35.84
C VAL A 37 -90.80 98.58 36.32
N ARG A 38 -89.76 99.11 35.65
CA ARG A 38 -89.20 100.45 35.92
C ARG A 38 -90.24 101.56 35.74
N SER A 39 -90.96 101.53 34.61
CA SER A 39 -92.00 102.49 34.24
C SER A 39 -93.15 102.53 35.25
N VAL A 40 -93.64 101.35 35.69
CA VAL A 40 -94.69 101.26 36.72
C VAL A 40 -94.21 101.80 38.08
N GLY A 41 -92.94 101.56 38.45
CA GLY A 41 -92.33 102.20 39.62
C GLY A 41 -92.30 103.73 39.52
N ALA A 42 -91.73 104.26 38.42
CA ALA A 42 -91.64 105.70 38.18
C ALA A 42 -93.02 106.40 38.03
N ALA A 43 -94.05 105.68 37.56
CA ALA A 43 -95.42 106.18 37.52
C ALA A 43 -96.07 106.22 38.92
N ALA A 44 -95.74 105.27 39.80
CA ALA A 44 -96.26 105.22 41.16
C ALA A 44 -95.77 106.40 42.01
N GLU A 45 -94.51 106.83 41.85
CA GLU A 45 -93.94 108.01 42.55
C GLU A 45 -94.77 109.29 42.39
N ARG A 46 -95.46 109.46 41.26
CA ARG A 46 -96.33 110.64 41.00
C ARG A 46 -97.50 110.75 41.99
N PHE A 47 -97.90 109.64 42.61
CA PHE A 47 -98.98 109.61 43.63
C PHE A 47 -98.45 109.66 45.07
N LEU A 48 -97.13 109.78 45.26
CA LEU A 48 -96.48 109.86 46.59
C LEU A 48 -96.14 111.31 47.01
N GLY A 49 -96.26 112.30 46.11
CA GLY A 49 -95.96 113.72 46.36
C GLY A 49 -97.00 114.46 47.22
N GLU A 50 -96.61 115.60 47.80
CA GLU A 50 -97.33 116.28 48.91
C GLU A 50 -98.33 117.38 48.50
N GLY A 51 -98.34 117.81 47.24
CA GLY A 51 -99.36 118.75 46.76
C GLY A 51 -100.77 118.15 46.85
N GLY A 52 -101.77 118.96 47.24
CA GLY A 52 -103.14 118.55 47.60
C GLY A 52 -104.03 118.04 46.46
N GLY A 53 -103.56 117.08 45.67
CA GLY A 53 -104.32 116.37 44.64
C GLY A 53 -104.89 115.02 45.13
N TYR A 54 -105.63 114.35 44.24
CA TYR A 54 -106.28 113.07 44.52
C TYR A 54 -105.27 111.94 44.83
N ARG A 55 -105.37 111.33 46.02
CA ARG A 55 -104.58 110.17 46.46
C ARG A 55 -105.47 108.91 46.51
N PRO A 56 -105.25 107.89 45.66
CA PRO A 56 -106.12 106.70 45.62
C PRO A 56 -105.95 105.73 46.81
N CYS A 57 -104.78 105.72 47.47
CA CYS A 57 -104.44 104.79 48.56
C CYS A 57 -103.27 105.31 49.41
N PRO A 58 -103.00 104.74 50.60
CA PRO A 58 -101.86 105.13 51.44
C PRO A 58 -100.50 104.87 50.77
N PRO A 59 -99.51 105.78 50.91
CA PRO A 59 -98.24 105.72 50.20
C PRO A 59 -97.44 104.43 50.49
N GLU A 60 -97.49 103.95 51.73
CA GLU A 60 -96.82 102.70 52.17
C GLU A 60 -97.31 101.47 51.39
N GLN A 61 -98.61 101.36 51.13
CA GLN A 61 -99.17 100.25 50.36
C GLN A 61 -98.74 100.31 48.88
N LEU A 62 -98.61 101.51 48.31
CA LEU A 62 -98.17 101.68 46.93
C LEU A 62 -96.68 101.29 46.78
N ARG A 63 -95.81 101.77 47.68
CA ARG A 63 -94.39 101.37 47.75
C ARG A 63 -94.22 99.86 47.91
N ALA A 64 -94.97 99.24 48.82
CA ALA A 64 -94.91 97.79 49.05
C ALA A 64 -95.28 96.98 47.79
N ARG A 65 -96.24 97.44 46.98
CA ARG A 65 -96.63 96.79 45.72
C ARG A 65 -95.55 96.90 44.64
N VAL A 66 -94.87 98.05 44.52
CA VAL A 66 -93.72 98.21 43.60
C VAL A 66 -92.55 97.31 44.02
N ALA A 67 -92.17 97.31 45.30
CA ALA A 67 -91.09 96.47 45.82
C ALA A 67 -91.38 94.95 45.77
N ALA A 68 -92.66 94.55 45.67
CA ALA A 68 -93.06 93.18 45.39
C ALA A 68 -92.94 92.81 43.90
N LEU A 69 -93.24 93.76 43.00
CA LEU A 69 -93.08 93.59 41.55
C LEU A 69 -91.62 93.40 41.16
N GLU A 70 -90.70 94.22 41.68
CA GLU A 70 -89.26 94.09 41.42
C GLU A 70 -88.69 92.74 41.87
N ARG A 71 -89.07 92.26 43.07
CA ARG A 71 -88.60 90.96 43.57
C ARG A 71 -89.08 89.81 42.68
N ARG A 72 -90.31 89.87 42.19
CA ARG A 72 -90.84 88.90 41.21
C ARG A 72 -90.09 88.96 39.88
N TYR A 73 -89.68 90.15 39.43
CA TYR A 73 -88.83 90.32 38.25
C TYR A 73 -87.44 89.68 38.45
N ARG A 74 -86.71 90.02 39.54
CA ARG A 74 -85.37 89.46 39.80
C ARG A 74 -85.40 87.92 39.91
N GLY A 75 -86.45 87.37 40.53
CA GLY A 75 -86.67 85.92 40.60
C GLY A 75 -86.98 85.24 39.26
N LEU A 76 -87.57 85.95 38.29
CA LEU A 76 -87.73 85.45 36.92
C LEU A 76 -86.39 85.37 36.19
N SER A 77 -85.55 86.41 36.29
CA SER A 77 -84.23 86.42 35.63
C SER A 77 -83.31 85.31 36.13
N ALA A 78 -83.28 85.05 37.45
CA ALA A 78 -82.46 83.98 38.04
C ALA A 78 -82.88 82.58 37.55
N LEU A 79 -84.18 82.31 37.47
CA LEU A 79 -84.72 81.05 36.92
C LEU A 79 -84.42 80.88 35.42
N SER A 80 -84.24 81.98 34.68
CA SER A 80 -83.86 81.96 33.27
C SER A 80 -82.44 81.42 33.07
N ALA A 81 -81.47 82.05 33.73
CA ALA A 81 -80.06 81.64 33.65
C ALA A 81 -79.85 80.18 34.13
N GLN A 82 -80.58 79.74 35.17
CA GLN A 82 -80.50 78.36 35.66
C GLN A 82 -81.06 77.34 34.65
N ARG A 83 -82.11 77.69 33.90
CA ARG A 83 -82.63 76.84 32.80
C ARG A 83 -81.61 76.71 31.68
N ARG A 84 -81.02 77.83 31.26
CA ARG A 84 -80.02 77.88 30.20
C ARG A 84 -78.82 76.97 30.49
N LEU A 85 -78.24 77.06 31.69
CA LEU A 85 -77.11 76.23 32.09
C LEU A 85 -77.41 74.72 32.01
N ARG A 86 -78.64 74.30 32.35
CA ARG A 86 -79.06 72.89 32.24
C ARG A 86 -79.24 72.44 30.78
N LEU A 87 -79.82 73.28 29.92
CA LEU A 87 -79.92 73.02 28.49
C LEU A 87 -78.53 72.95 27.82
N GLU A 88 -77.61 73.87 28.15
CA GLU A 88 -76.24 73.85 27.63
C GLU A 88 -75.45 72.61 28.09
N ARG A 89 -75.72 72.06 29.30
CA ARG A 89 -75.20 70.75 29.73
C ARG A 89 -75.77 69.59 28.92
N SER A 90 -77.10 69.57 28.71
CA SER A 90 -77.76 68.56 27.87
C SER A 90 -77.17 68.53 26.45
N ARG A 91 -76.91 69.70 25.85
CA ARG A 91 -76.33 69.82 24.51
C ARG A 91 -74.94 69.16 24.42
N ARG A 92 -74.09 69.36 25.43
CA ARG A 92 -72.75 68.77 25.46
C ARG A 92 -72.80 67.23 25.56
N LEU A 93 -73.70 66.69 26.39
CA LEU A 93 -73.93 65.26 26.51
C LEU A 93 -74.40 64.65 25.17
N TRP A 94 -75.43 65.24 24.55
CA TRP A 94 -75.95 64.76 23.28
C TRP A 94 -74.96 64.88 22.12
N LYS A 95 -74.07 65.89 22.13
CA LYS A 95 -72.98 65.98 21.15
C LYS A 95 -71.93 64.89 21.36
N PHE A 96 -71.55 64.58 22.60
CA PHE A 96 -70.65 63.45 22.89
C PHE A 96 -71.25 62.10 22.46
N LEU A 97 -72.53 61.85 22.74
CA LEU A 97 -73.21 60.61 22.32
C LEU A 97 -73.26 60.46 20.79
N TRP A 98 -73.48 61.56 20.06
CA TRP A 98 -73.37 61.56 18.59
C TRP A 98 -71.95 61.24 18.11
N ASP A 99 -70.95 61.96 18.64
CA ASP A 99 -69.54 61.81 18.23
C ASP A 99 -69.00 60.40 18.57
N ALA A 100 -69.52 59.76 19.62
CA ALA A 100 -69.21 58.36 19.96
C ALA A 100 -69.90 57.34 19.05
N GLY A 101 -71.15 57.59 18.63
CA GLY A 101 -71.87 56.71 17.70
C GLY A 101 -71.21 56.63 16.32
N GLU A 102 -70.69 57.74 15.82
CA GLU A 102 -69.94 57.81 14.55
C GLU A 102 -68.67 56.95 14.58
N GLU A 103 -67.87 57.05 15.65
CA GLU A 103 -66.66 56.23 15.83
C GLU A 103 -67.00 54.75 16.08
N GLU A 104 -68.11 54.43 16.76
CA GLU A 104 -68.57 53.05 16.93
C GLU A 104 -69.05 52.43 15.60
N ALA A 105 -69.72 53.21 14.74
CA ALA A 105 -70.08 52.80 13.39
C ALA A 105 -68.84 52.58 12.51
N TRP A 106 -67.86 53.50 12.56
CA TRP A 106 -66.60 53.36 11.83
C TRP A 106 -65.81 52.11 12.28
N MET A 107 -65.73 51.85 13.59
CA MET A 107 -65.10 50.63 14.13
C MET A 107 -65.81 49.35 13.68
N ARG A 108 -67.16 49.32 13.65
CA ARG A 108 -67.91 48.17 13.09
C ARG A 108 -67.58 47.93 11.62
N GLU A 109 -67.38 48.97 10.83
CA GLU A 109 -67.01 48.82 9.42
C GLU A 109 -65.58 48.26 9.27
N GLN A 110 -64.61 48.73 10.07
CA GLN A 110 -63.26 48.14 10.07
C GLN A 110 -63.29 46.68 10.54
N GLU A 111 -64.13 46.34 11.53
CA GLU A 111 -64.34 44.96 11.97
C GLU A 111 -64.91 44.08 10.86
N ARG A 112 -65.85 44.60 10.06
CA ARG A 112 -66.44 43.91 8.90
C ARG A 112 -65.38 43.61 7.84
N LEU A 113 -64.53 44.59 7.51
CA LEU A 113 -63.44 44.43 6.56
C LEU A 113 -62.40 43.42 7.04
N LEU A 114 -62.00 43.45 8.32
CA LEU A 114 -61.07 42.49 8.92
C LEU A 114 -61.64 41.06 9.04
N ARG A 115 -62.96 40.89 8.97
CA ARG A 115 -63.65 39.59 8.98
C ARG A 115 -63.88 38.98 7.59
N CYS A 116 -63.60 39.69 6.49
CA CYS A 116 -63.81 39.19 5.12
C CYS A 116 -62.75 38.14 4.71
N PRO A 117 -63.11 36.88 4.43
CA PRO A 117 -62.15 35.79 4.20
C PRO A 117 -61.72 35.66 2.72
N GLU A 118 -61.52 36.77 2.02
CA GLU A 118 -61.08 36.80 0.62
C GLU A 118 -59.56 36.51 0.51
N LEU A 119 -59.14 35.27 0.85
CA LEU A 119 -57.74 34.86 0.72
C LEU A 119 -57.28 34.94 -0.74
N GLY A 120 -56.13 35.60 -0.95
CA GLY A 120 -55.50 35.74 -2.26
C GLY A 120 -55.23 34.40 -2.93
N ARG A 121 -55.94 34.11 -4.02
CA ARG A 121 -55.80 32.88 -4.81
C ARG A 121 -54.54 32.85 -5.67
N ASP A 122 -53.90 34.01 -5.82
CA ASP A 122 -52.73 34.30 -6.64
C ASP A 122 -51.71 35.11 -5.82
N LEU A 123 -50.42 35.09 -6.22
CA LEU A 123 -49.37 35.89 -5.58
C LEU A 123 -49.71 37.40 -5.59
N PRO A 124 -50.21 38.00 -6.69
CA PRO A 124 -50.73 39.38 -6.65
C PRO A 124 -51.88 39.58 -5.65
N GLY A 125 -52.73 38.57 -5.42
CA GLY A 125 -53.80 38.61 -4.40
C GLY A 125 -53.24 38.65 -2.98
N ALA A 126 -52.24 37.82 -2.68
CA ALA A 126 -51.56 37.84 -1.38
C ALA A 126 -50.88 39.19 -1.12
N LEU A 127 -50.22 39.77 -2.13
CA LEU A 127 -49.59 41.09 -2.05
C LEU A 127 -50.61 42.24 -1.93
N ARG A 128 -51.74 42.18 -2.67
CA ARG A 128 -52.86 43.14 -2.53
C ARG A 128 -53.46 43.10 -1.12
N MET A 129 -53.69 41.89 -0.57
CA MET A 129 -54.20 41.72 0.80
C MET A 129 -53.25 42.32 1.84
N LEU A 130 -51.93 42.09 1.73
CA LEU A 130 -50.95 42.71 2.61
C LEU A 130 -50.99 44.24 2.55
N SER A 131 -51.02 44.82 1.35
CA SER A 131 -51.13 46.28 1.15
C SER A 131 -52.46 46.86 1.71
N GLN A 132 -53.57 46.11 1.61
CA GLN A 132 -54.85 46.50 2.22
C GLN A 132 -54.80 46.48 3.76
N LEU A 133 -54.15 45.48 4.36
CA LEU A 133 -53.95 45.42 5.82
C LEU A 133 -53.04 46.54 6.34
N GLU A 134 -52.04 46.96 5.55
CA GLU A 134 -51.21 48.13 5.84
C GLU A 134 -51.99 49.45 5.72
N ALA A 135 -52.87 49.59 4.72
CA ALA A 135 -53.73 50.76 4.58
C ALA A 135 -54.73 50.89 5.75
N ILE A 136 -55.36 49.78 6.18
CA ILE A 136 -56.25 49.74 7.34
C ILE A 136 -55.49 50.10 8.63
N ARG A 137 -54.26 49.60 8.81
CA ARG A 137 -53.37 50.00 9.92
C ARG A 137 -53.11 51.52 9.92
N GLY A 138 -52.84 52.10 8.76
CA GLY A 138 -52.66 53.55 8.61
C GLY A 138 -53.90 54.35 9.02
N ALA A 139 -55.09 53.90 8.61
CA ALA A 139 -56.35 54.53 8.98
C ALA A 139 -56.64 54.47 10.49
N LEU A 140 -56.37 53.33 11.13
CA LEU A 140 -56.45 53.17 12.59
C LEU A 140 -55.49 54.12 13.32
N GLY A 141 -54.23 54.21 12.87
CA GLY A 141 -53.25 55.15 13.43
C GLY A 141 -53.70 56.61 13.34
N GLY A 142 -54.34 57.00 12.23
CA GLY A 142 -54.90 58.35 12.05
C GLY A 142 -56.11 58.66 12.95
N ARG A 143 -56.92 57.66 13.31
CA ARG A 143 -58.10 57.83 14.19
C ARG A 143 -57.77 57.81 15.69
N ALA A 144 -56.60 57.32 16.09
CA ALA A 144 -56.21 57.19 17.49
C ALA A 144 -56.26 58.52 18.28
N GLY A 145 -55.80 59.63 17.69
CA GLY A 145 -55.84 60.96 18.31
C GLY A 145 -57.26 61.50 18.55
N PRO A 146 -58.13 61.57 17.53
CA PRO A 146 -59.55 61.90 17.69
C PRO A 146 -60.28 61.03 18.72
N LEU A 147 -60.02 59.71 18.72
CA LEU A 147 -60.59 58.78 19.70
C LEU A 147 -60.13 59.09 21.14
N GLN A 148 -58.86 59.43 21.35
CA GLN A 148 -58.36 59.84 22.68
C GLN A 148 -59.07 61.12 23.16
N GLN A 149 -59.18 62.15 22.31
CA GLN A 149 -59.86 63.41 22.65
C GLN A 149 -61.35 63.19 22.95
N LEU A 150 -62.02 62.31 22.21
CA LEU A 150 -63.41 61.91 22.46
C LEU A 150 -63.56 61.24 23.84
N LEU A 151 -62.67 60.30 24.18
CA LEU A 151 -62.67 59.60 25.46
C LEU A 151 -62.35 60.52 26.65
N GLU A 152 -61.44 61.48 26.48
CA GLU A 152 -61.16 62.52 27.47
C GLU A 152 -62.39 63.40 27.72
N ARG A 153 -63.03 63.88 26.63
CA ARG A 153 -64.26 64.67 26.70
C ARG A 153 -65.42 63.92 27.35
N GLY A 154 -65.50 62.60 27.17
CA GLY A 154 -66.43 61.73 27.90
C GLY A 154 -66.18 61.73 29.41
N ARG A 155 -64.91 61.58 29.83
CA ARG A 155 -64.50 61.64 31.24
C ARG A 155 -64.77 63.02 31.86
N GLU A 156 -64.53 64.11 31.13
CA GLU A 156 -64.85 65.48 31.58
C GLU A 156 -66.35 65.68 31.82
N LEU A 157 -67.21 65.08 30.99
CA LEU A 157 -68.67 65.16 31.14
C LEU A 157 -69.17 64.37 32.35
N LEU A 158 -68.59 63.20 32.63
CA LEU A 158 -68.86 62.43 33.84
C LEU A 158 -68.44 63.21 35.10
N ALA A 159 -67.26 63.86 35.07
CA ALA A 159 -66.76 64.66 36.19
C ALA A 159 -67.58 65.92 36.50
N GLN A 160 -68.36 66.45 35.54
CA GLN A 160 -69.21 67.64 35.71
C GLN A 160 -70.59 67.34 36.35
N GLY A 161 -70.91 66.07 36.58
CA GLY A 161 -72.16 65.59 37.17
C GLY A 161 -73.33 65.57 36.18
N ALA A 162 -74.10 64.48 36.21
CA ALA A 162 -75.23 64.26 35.30
C ALA A 162 -76.31 65.36 35.42
N PRO A 163 -76.91 65.82 34.30
CA PRO A 163 -77.98 66.81 34.33
C PRO A 163 -79.30 66.21 34.85
N ASP A 164 -79.94 66.92 35.80
CA ASP A 164 -81.21 66.50 36.43
C ASP A 164 -82.30 66.12 35.40
N GLY A 165 -82.61 64.82 35.28
CA GLY A 165 -83.81 64.34 34.58
C GLY A 165 -83.62 63.84 33.15
N ALA A 166 -82.40 63.77 32.60
CA ALA A 166 -82.13 63.18 31.28
C ALA A 166 -81.87 61.65 31.37
N ALA A 167 -82.82 60.89 31.90
CA ALA A 167 -82.72 59.44 32.08
C ALA A 167 -84.04 58.72 31.77
N GLY A 168 -84.30 58.54 30.47
CA GLY A 168 -85.21 57.50 29.96
C GLY A 168 -84.39 56.46 29.19
N PRO A 169 -84.75 55.16 29.20
CA PRO A 169 -84.00 54.14 28.49
C PRO A 169 -84.17 54.33 26.98
N VAL A 170 -83.08 54.63 26.28
CA VAL A 170 -83.03 54.64 24.81
C VAL A 170 -82.43 53.32 24.35
N GLU A 171 -83.28 52.41 23.86
CA GLU A 171 -82.80 51.30 23.04
C GLU A 171 -82.25 51.87 21.72
N ALA A 172 -80.95 51.71 21.49
CA ALA A 172 -80.29 52.16 20.28
C ALA A 172 -80.58 51.20 19.10
N THR A 173 -81.81 51.24 18.58
CA THR A 173 -82.12 50.62 17.28
C THR A 173 -81.32 51.33 16.18
N PRO A 174 -80.46 50.63 15.42
CA PRO A 174 -79.65 51.26 14.39
C PRO A 174 -80.53 51.67 13.20
N ALA A 175 -80.65 52.98 12.97
CA ALA A 175 -81.35 53.50 11.80
C ALA A 175 -80.46 53.39 10.56
N SER A 176 -80.89 52.56 9.60
CA SER A 176 -80.25 52.48 8.27
C SER A 176 -80.30 53.83 7.55
N VAL A 177 -79.19 54.25 6.97
CA VAL A 177 -79.14 55.38 6.02
C VAL A 177 -78.57 54.88 4.71
N GLU A 178 -79.46 54.59 3.75
CA GLU A 178 -79.10 54.48 2.35
C GLU A 178 -78.84 55.88 1.78
N ALA A 179 -77.78 56.06 0.99
CA ALA A 179 -77.44 57.36 0.41
C ALA A 179 -76.80 57.25 -1.00
N THR A 180 -77.62 57.50 -2.02
CA THR A 180 -77.22 57.69 -3.44
C THR A 180 -78.29 58.52 -4.16
N PRO A 181 -78.00 59.24 -5.28
CA PRO A 181 -76.72 59.75 -5.76
C PRO A 181 -76.75 61.23 -6.29
N GLY A 182 -75.58 61.85 -6.50
CA GLY A 182 -75.40 63.08 -7.30
C GLY A 182 -75.66 64.42 -6.56
N SER A 183 -75.28 65.59 -7.10
CA SER A 183 -74.54 65.89 -8.35
C SER A 183 -73.87 67.28 -8.33
N THR A 184 -72.70 67.41 -9.01
CA THR A 184 -72.12 68.62 -9.67
C THR A 184 -71.92 69.94 -8.90
N GLY A 185 -70.68 70.48 -8.95
CA GLY A 185 -70.37 71.88 -8.64
C GLY A 185 -68.88 72.23 -8.82
N SER A 186 -68.49 72.84 -9.94
CA SER A 186 -67.08 73.02 -10.36
C SER A 186 -66.46 74.37 -9.99
N ALA A 187 -65.15 74.38 -9.66
CA ALA A 187 -64.26 75.54 -9.77
C ALA A 187 -62.80 75.11 -10.08
N LYS A 188 -62.02 76.02 -10.69
CA LYS A 188 -60.65 75.87 -11.28
C LYS A 188 -59.97 77.28 -11.28
N PRO A 189 -58.76 77.52 -11.81
CA PRO A 189 -57.46 76.80 -11.78
C PRO A 189 -56.23 77.71 -11.45
N ALA A 190 -55.02 77.12 -11.30
CA ALA A 190 -53.67 77.64 -11.66
C ALA A 190 -52.62 76.54 -11.27
N GLU A 191 -51.51 76.16 -11.93
CA GLU A 191 -50.50 76.77 -12.84
C GLU A 191 -49.62 77.87 -12.17
N SER A 192 -48.28 77.93 -12.27
CA SER A 192 -47.19 77.04 -12.74
C SER A 192 -45.83 77.64 -12.21
N ALA A 193 -44.57 77.20 -12.42
CA ALA A 193 -43.89 76.19 -13.25
C ALA A 193 -42.43 75.91 -12.73
N ALA A 194 -41.66 75.07 -13.45
CA ALA A 194 -40.17 75.02 -13.54
C ALA A 194 -39.31 74.35 -12.44
N GLY A 195 -38.15 73.81 -12.87
CA GLY A 195 -37.06 73.17 -12.05
C GLY A 195 -35.79 74.06 -11.93
N PRO A 196 -34.57 73.51 -11.71
CA PRO A 196 -33.95 72.53 -12.64
C PRO A 196 -33.03 71.44 -11.99
N THR A 197 -32.17 70.85 -12.84
CA THR A 197 -31.03 69.87 -12.70
C THR A 197 -30.12 70.01 -11.46
N GLU A 198 -29.36 69.01 -10.97
CA GLU A 198 -28.23 68.27 -11.63
C GLU A 198 -27.88 66.88 -11.00
N SER A 199 -26.87 66.18 -11.54
CA SER A 199 -26.20 64.95 -11.03
C SER A 199 -24.89 65.32 -10.23
N PRO A 200 -23.88 64.46 -9.84
CA PRO A 200 -23.33 63.24 -10.49
C PRO A 200 -22.92 62.09 -9.47
N PRO A 201 -21.72 61.41 -9.43
CA PRO A 201 -21.72 59.93 -9.52
C PRO A 201 -20.80 59.10 -8.57
N GLY A 202 -21.02 57.77 -8.54
CA GLY A 202 -19.98 56.74 -8.40
C GLY A 202 -19.51 56.29 -7.00
N PRO A 203 -19.00 55.05 -6.88
CA PRO A 203 -18.08 54.64 -5.81
C PRO A 203 -16.79 53.92 -6.33
N PRO A 204 -15.62 54.10 -5.68
CA PRO A 204 -14.37 53.41 -6.02
C PRO A 204 -14.03 52.22 -5.08
N GLU A 205 -12.83 51.64 -5.28
CA GLU A 205 -12.39 50.35 -4.75
C GLU A 205 -11.96 50.29 -3.26
N SER A 206 -11.85 49.03 -2.80
CA SER A 206 -11.34 48.50 -1.53
C SER A 206 -10.07 49.12 -0.92
N ARG A 207 -9.93 49.02 0.42
CA ARG A 207 -8.76 48.35 1.05
C ARG A 207 -8.89 47.97 2.54
N ASN A 208 -8.06 46.98 2.91
CA ASN A 208 -7.89 46.28 4.20
C ASN A 208 -7.62 47.16 5.44
N ALA A 209 -8.14 46.75 6.61
CA ALA A 209 -7.40 46.38 7.84
C ALA A 209 -8.41 46.13 8.99
N SER A 210 -8.53 44.98 9.68
CA SER A 210 -7.56 44.06 10.32
C SER A 210 -7.32 44.34 11.81
N LEU A 211 -7.93 43.49 12.66
CA LEU A 211 -7.52 43.09 14.03
C LEU A 211 -7.59 44.15 15.16
N GLY A 212 -8.10 43.87 16.37
CA GLY A 212 -8.85 42.69 16.85
C GLY A 212 -8.61 42.35 18.34
N ARG A 213 -9.37 41.36 18.87
CA ARG A 213 -9.19 40.70 20.19
C ARG A 213 -9.47 41.59 21.43
N ALA A 214 -9.80 41.07 22.63
CA ALA A 214 -10.08 39.71 23.14
C ALA A 214 -11.19 39.81 24.24
N ALA A 215 -11.61 38.82 25.05
CA ALA A 215 -11.19 37.44 25.32
C ALA A 215 -12.36 36.62 25.94
N GLY A 216 -12.23 35.29 26.05
CA GLY A 216 -13.12 34.45 26.88
C GLY A 216 -13.30 33.03 26.31
N PRO A 217 -13.03 31.92 27.06
CA PRO A 217 -12.86 30.59 26.45
C PRO A 217 -13.98 29.55 26.73
N THR A 218 -13.81 28.43 26.03
CA THR A 218 -14.51 27.12 26.03
C THR A 218 -14.15 26.26 27.28
N PRO A 219 -14.48 24.94 27.40
CA PRO A 219 -15.34 24.04 26.59
C PRO A 219 -16.37 23.19 27.43
N GLY A 220 -17.10 22.25 26.80
CA GLY A 220 -17.65 21.07 27.52
C GLY A 220 -18.90 20.39 26.95
N SER A 221 -18.72 19.29 26.19
CA SER A 221 -19.73 18.20 26.01
C SER A 221 -19.31 17.01 26.91
N ALA A 222 -20.11 15.99 27.25
CA ALA A 222 -21.48 15.56 26.92
C ALA A 222 -22.13 14.94 28.22
N GLU A 223 -23.11 14.03 28.33
CA GLU A 223 -23.84 13.09 27.45
C GLU A 223 -25.36 13.03 27.82
N GLY A 224 -26.06 11.91 27.55
CA GLY A 224 -27.49 11.65 27.89
C GLY A 224 -27.70 10.85 29.20
N PRO A 225 -28.81 10.07 29.38
CA PRO A 225 -29.42 9.19 28.37
C PRO A 225 -30.97 9.25 28.29
N SER A 226 -31.61 8.15 27.84
CA SER A 226 -33.02 8.04 27.41
C SER A 226 -33.85 7.04 28.24
N ALA A 227 -35.17 7.31 28.44
CA ALA A 227 -36.25 6.28 28.50
C ALA A 227 -37.67 6.91 28.60
N SER A 228 -38.73 6.11 28.36
CA SER A 228 -40.18 6.42 28.51
C SER A 228 -40.86 5.37 29.42
N PRO A 229 -42.21 5.14 29.52
CA PRO A 229 -43.43 5.87 29.07
C PRO A 229 -44.62 5.91 30.11
N THR A 230 -45.84 6.31 29.69
CA THR A 230 -47.18 5.68 30.00
C THR A 230 -48.33 6.52 30.66
N ARG A 231 -49.26 7.03 29.81
CA ARG A 231 -50.76 6.95 29.83
C ARG A 231 -51.61 7.07 31.14
N ALA A 232 -52.31 8.22 31.31
CA ALA A 232 -53.72 8.36 31.78
C ALA A 232 -54.23 9.84 31.65
N SER A 233 -55.52 10.27 31.73
CA SER A 233 -56.81 9.78 31.15
C SER A 233 -58.08 9.71 32.08
N GLU A 234 -58.77 10.81 32.44
CA GLU A 234 -60.21 10.81 32.89
C GLU A 234 -60.90 12.22 32.94
N ARG A 235 -62.22 12.26 33.26
CA ARG A 235 -63.14 13.41 33.57
C ARG A 235 -64.07 12.96 34.75
N PRO A 236 -65.14 13.65 35.27
CA PRO A 236 -65.77 14.97 34.97
C PRO A 236 -66.26 15.76 36.26
N ASP A 237 -67.25 16.67 36.08
CA ASP A 237 -68.32 17.13 37.01
C ASP A 237 -68.10 18.11 38.21
N GLY A 238 -69.15 18.92 38.49
CA GLY A 238 -69.54 19.39 39.84
C GLY A 238 -69.60 20.92 40.16
N PRO A 239 -70.76 21.51 40.54
CA PRO A 239 -70.88 22.91 40.99
C PRO A 239 -71.51 23.13 42.40
N THR A 240 -71.15 24.20 43.13
CA THR A 240 -71.94 24.74 44.29
C THR A 240 -71.59 26.17 44.75
N GLU A 241 -72.60 26.93 45.19
CA GLU A 241 -72.56 28.04 46.20
C GLU A 241 -72.86 27.46 47.63
N PRO A 242 -73.07 28.16 48.79
CA PRO A 242 -73.39 29.61 49.02
C PRO A 242 -72.98 30.30 50.38
N ILE A 243 -73.37 31.60 50.51
CA ILE A 243 -73.79 32.38 51.72
C ILE A 243 -72.81 32.67 52.91
N GLY A 244 -72.72 33.96 53.32
CA GLY A 244 -72.30 34.41 54.67
C GLY A 244 -71.95 35.92 54.84
N GLY A 245 -72.38 36.58 55.93
CA GLY A 245 -72.08 37.98 56.34
C GLY A 245 -72.39 38.18 57.85
N PRO A 246 -72.43 39.39 58.48
CA PRO A 246 -72.27 40.81 58.06
C PRO A 246 -71.01 41.47 58.76
N PRO A 247 -70.88 42.76 59.23
CA PRO A 247 -71.66 44.03 59.16
C PRO A 247 -70.82 45.33 58.84
N GLU A 248 -71.33 46.52 59.20
CA GLU A 248 -70.72 47.88 59.06
C GLU A 248 -70.49 48.59 60.42
N PRO A 249 -69.71 49.70 60.52
CA PRO A 249 -70.24 51.09 60.31
C PRO A 249 -69.17 52.13 59.81
N PRO A 250 -69.42 53.47 59.73
CA PRO A 250 -70.64 54.26 59.45
C PRO A 250 -70.51 55.19 58.20
N GLU A 251 -71.48 56.08 57.98
CA GLU A 251 -71.78 56.74 56.69
C GLU A 251 -70.92 57.95 56.25
N GLY A 252 -70.85 58.11 54.91
CA GLY A 252 -70.56 59.36 54.18
C GLY A 252 -71.62 59.57 53.06
N PRO A 253 -71.65 60.72 52.36
CA PRO A 253 -72.80 61.11 51.53
C PRO A 253 -73.07 60.19 50.31
N PRO A 254 -74.33 60.06 49.87
CA PRO A 254 -74.74 59.05 48.90
C PRO A 254 -74.31 59.36 47.46
N GLY A 255 -73.71 58.37 46.80
CA GLY A 255 -73.50 58.35 45.35
C GLY A 255 -74.76 57.89 44.58
N PRO A 256 -74.86 58.17 43.26
CA PRO A 256 -75.98 57.73 42.43
C PRO A 256 -75.94 56.21 42.16
N ALA A 257 -77.12 55.62 41.96
CA ALA A 257 -77.31 54.19 41.75
C ALA A 257 -76.84 53.70 40.35
N PRO A 258 -76.45 52.42 40.20
CA PRO A 258 -76.01 51.85 38.92
C PRO A 258 -77.19 51.60 37.96
N GLY A 259 -76.98 51.76 36.65
CA GLY A 259 -77.99 51.44 35.64
C GLY A 259 -77.67 51.76 34.18
N SER A 260 -76.83 52.75 33.89
CA SER A 260 -76.41 53.09 32.51
C SER A 260 -74.96 52.64 32.24
N PRO A 261 -74.67 51.96 31.12
CA PRO A 261 -73.29 51.63 30.73
C PRO A 261 -72.52 52.90 30.38
N ASP A 262 -71.28 53.03 30.85
CA ASP A 262 -70.37 54.11 30.44
C ASP A 262 -69.98 53.94 28.96
N PRO A 263 -70.35 54.86 28.06
CA PRO A 263 -70.02 54.77 26.64
C PRO A 263 -68.51 54.81 26.38
N ALA A 264 -67.75 55.55 27.20
CA ALA A 264 -66.31 55.66 27.05
C ALA A 264 -65.61 54.32 27.37
N ALA A 265 -66.08 53.58 28.38
CA ALA A 265 -65.59 52.25 28.71
C ALA A 265 -65.93 51.19 27.63
N ALA A 266 -67.09 51.32 26.97
CA ALA A 266 -67.49 50.43 25.87
C ALA A 266 -66.59 50.61 24.63
N VAL A 267 -66.42 51.86 24.16
CA VAL A 267 -65.48 52.23 23.09
C VAL A 267 -64.06 51.76 23.43
N SER A 268 -63.59 52.01 24.65
CA SER A 268 -62.26 51.60 25.14
C SER A 268 -62.08 50.08 25.27
N ARG A 269 -63.15 49.27 25.16
CA ARG A 269 -63.05 47.81 25.07
C ARG A 269 -62.93 47.36 23.61
N ARG A 270 -63.79 47.89 22.72
CA ARG A 270 -63.83 47.47 21.31
C ARG A 270 -62.55 47.81 20.54
N ILE A 271 -61.89 48.92 20.88
CA ILE A 271 -60.56 49.28 20.34
C ILE A 271 -59.55 48.16 20.61
N ARG A 272 -59.44 47.68 21.86
CA ARG A 272 -58.49 46.61 22.24
C ARG A 272 -58.83 45.25 21.62
N GLU A 273 -60.12 44.96 21.43
CA GLU A 273 -60.55 43.78 20.69
C GLU A 273 -60.07 43.85 19.23
N LEU A 274 -60.23 44.99 18.56
CA LEU A 274 -59.74 45.22 17.19
C LEU A 274 -58.21 45.18 17.09
N GLU A 275 -57.49 45.82 18.02
CA GLU A 275 -56.02 45.78 18.10
C GLU A 275 -55.48 44.34 18.23
N SER A 276 -56.13 43.51 19.06
CA SER A 276 -55.71 42.12 19.25
C SER A 276 -56.00 41.21 18.06
N LEU A 277 -57.13 41.40 17.36
CA LEU A 277 -57.42 40.73 16.10
C LEU A 277 -56.46 41.15 14.99
N TRP A 278 -56.16 42.45 14.89
CA TRP A 278 -55.23 43.00 13.91
C TRP A 278 -53.80 42.49 14.12
N ALA A 279 -53.33 42.38 15.37
CA ALA A 279 -51.96 41.94 15.67
C ALA A 279 -51.68 40.48 15.23
N ALA A 280 -52.71 39.63 15.13
CA ALA A 280 -52.56 38.22 14.76
C ALA A 280 -52.59 37.95 13.25
N LEU A 281 -53.27 38.81 12.46
CA LEU A 281 -53.60 38.51 11.06
C LEU A 281 -52.41 38.56 10.07
N PRO A 282 -51.58 39.62 10.00
CA PRO A 282 -50.57 39.75 8.94
C PRO A 282 -49.46 38.70 9.01
N ALA A 283 -49.03 38.33 10.22
CA ALA A 283 -47.89 37.44 10.44
C ALA A 283 -48.16 36.00 9.97
N LEU A 284 -49.37 35.49 10.18
CA LEU A 284 -49.74 34.13 9.83
C LEU A 284 -50.23 34.01 8.38
N ALA A 285 -51.15 34.87 7.95
CA ALA A 285 -51.76 34.75 6.62
C ALA A 285 -50.77 35.10 5.48
N GLY A 286 -50.01 36.20 5.63
CA GLY A 286 -49.10 36.69 4.60
C GLY A 286 -47.91 35.76 4.37
N ALA A 287 -47.21 35.39 5.45
CA ALA A 287 -46.02 34.55 5.37
C ALA A 287 -46.32 33.15 4.80
N HIS A 288 -47.43 32.53 5.22
CA HIS A 288 -47.80 31.19 4.73
C HIS A 288 -48.18 31.23 3.24
N ALA A 289 -48.97 32.20 2.79
CA ALA A 289 -49.34 32.32 1.38
C ALA A 289 -48.12 32.56 0.47
N LEU A 290 -47.24 33.50 0.85
CA LEU A 290 -46.01 33.79 0.11
C LEU A 290 -45.06 32.59 0.08
N GLY A 291 -44.92 31.85 1.20
CA GLY A 291 -44.11 30.64 1.28
C GLY A 291 -44.58 29.53 0.34
N LEU A 292 -45.90 29.30 0.25
CA LEU A 292 -46.48 28.31 -0.69
C LEU A 292 -46.25 28.70 -2.16
N PHE A 293 -46.43 29.97 -2.52
CA PHE A 293 -46.19 30.42 -3.89
C PHE A 293 -44.70 30.36 -4.27
N ALA A 294 -43.80 30.78 -3.36
CA ALA A 294 -42.36 30.72 -3.59
C ALA A 294 -41.86 29.27 -3.74
N ALA A 295 -42.31 28.37 -2.86
CA ALA A 295 -41.99 26.94 -2.95
C ALA A 295 -42.48 26.31 -4.25
N ARG A 296 -43.67 26.71 -4.74
CA ARG A 296 -44.21 26.23 -6.03
C ARG A 296 -43.42 26.76 -7.23
N SER A 297 -43.13 28.07 -7.29
CA SER A 297 -42.33 28.62 -8.40
C SER A 297 -40.90 28.05 -8.43
N GLU A 298 -40.32 27.79 -7.27
CA GLU A 298 -39.01 27.14 -7.17
C GLU A 298 -39.10 25.65 -7.55
N ALA A 299 -40.22 24.98 -7.25
CA ALA A 299 -40.47 23.61 -7.70
C ALA A 299 -40.60 23.52 -9.22
N ASP A 300 -41.36 24.43 -9.84
CA ASP A 300 -41.52 24.52 -11.30
C ASP A 300 -40.17 24.82 -11.98
N ALA A 301 -39.37 25.74 -11.42
CA ALA A 301 -38.02 26.04 -11.89
C ALA A 301 -37.04 24.85 -11.77
N CYS A 302 -37.14 24.07 -10.70
CA CYS A 302 -36.37 22.83 -10.57
C CYS A 302 -36.86 21.77 -11.58
N ALA A 303 -38.16 21.62 -11.79
CA ALA A 303 -38.74 20.66 -12.71
C ALA A 303 -38.40 20.93 -14.18
N LEU A 304 -38.27 22.21 -14.57
CA LEU A 304 -37.78 22.63 -15.89
C LEU A 304 -36.32 22.23 -16.10
N TRP A 305 -35.42 22.63 -15.17
CA TRP A 305 -33.99 22.29 -15.25
C TRP A 305 -33.77 20.77 -15.29
N VAL A 306 -34.53 20.00 -14.48
CA VAL A 306 -34.49 18.54 -14.53
C VAL A 306 -34.86 18.05 -15.93
N GLY A 307 -35.90 18.60 -16.57
CA GLY A 307 -36.30 18.19 -17.91
C GLY A 307 -35.23 18.42 -18.99
N GLU A 308 -34.56 19.57 -18.96
CA GLU A 308 -33.47 19.88 -19.90
C GLU A 308 -32.27 18.94 -19.72
N ARG A 309 -31.85 18.69 -18.48
CA ARG A 309 -30.73 17.77 -18.19
C ARG A 309 -31.12 16.30 -18.35
N GLU A 310 -32.37 15.93 -18.10
CA GLU A 310 -32.93 14.59 -18.35
C GLU A 310 -32.91 14.28 -19.85
N GLN A 311 -33.33 15.22 -20.70
CA GLN A 311 -33.24 15.07 -22.15
C GLN A 311 -31.78 14.99 -22.63
N TRP A 312 -30.85 15.77 -22.04
CA TRP A 312 -29.42 15.64 -22.32
C TRP A 312 -28.89 14.24 -21.97
N LEU A 313 -29.13 13.75 -20.76
CA LEU A 313 -28.68 12.43 -20.32
C LEU A 313 -29.29 11.30 -21.17
N LEU A 314 -30.54 11.41 -21.60
CA LEU A 314 -31.16 10.45 -22.51
C LEU A 314 -30.46 10.43 -23.88
N SER A 315 -30.13 11.61 -24.43
CA SER A 315 -29.38 11.75 -25.69
C SER A 315 -27.88 11.43 -25.61
N MET A 316 -27.33 11.34 -24.40
CA MET A 316 -25.90 11.11 -24.17
C MET A 316 -25.52 9.65 -24.46
N GLU A 317 -25.01 9.39 -25.66
CA GLU A 317 -24.33 8.13 -25.98
C GLU A 317 -22.96 8.05 -25.25
N ILE A 318 -22.47 6.84 -25.03
CA ILE A 318 -21.14 6.59 -24.42
C ILE A 318 -20.20 6.15 -25.53
N PRO A 319 -19.17 6.95 -25.90
CA PRO A 319 -18.27 6.63 -27.00
C PRO A 319 -17.35 5.44 -26.70
N GLU A 320 -16.92 4.72 -27.74
CA GLU A 320 -15.86 3.70 -27.63
C GLU A 320 -14.44 4.25 -27.82
N ARG A 321 -14.32 5.50 -28.32
CA ARG A 321 -13.05 6.20 -28.49
C ARG A 321 -12.68 6.94 -27.20
N ILE A 322 -11.42 6.88 -26.78
CA ILE A 322 -11.00 7.48 -25.51
C ILE A 322 -11.10 9.01 -25.54
N GLU A 323 -10.76 9.63 -26.67
CA GLU A 323 -10.77 11.08 -26.82
C GLU A 323 -12.18 11.66 -26.70
N ASP A 324 -13.17 10.98 -27.28
CA ASP A 324 -14.59 11.33 -27.16
C ASP A 324 -15.14 10.98 -25.77
N LEU A 325 -14.70 9.87 -25.18
CA LEU A 325 -15.13 9.39 -23.87
C LEU A 325 -14.65 10.31 -22.73
N GLU A 326 -13.41 10.80 -22.79
CA GLU A 326 -12.86 11.82 -21.89
C GLU A 326 -13.66 13.14 -22.00
N VAL A 327 -14.03 13.56 -23.21
CA VAL A 327 -14.86 14.76 -23.42
C VAL A 327 -16.27 14.57 -22.84
N VAL A 328 -16.86 13.37 -22.94
CA VAL A 328 -18.16 13.09 -22.30
C VAL A 328 -18.02 12.99 -20.77
N GLN A 329 -16.92 12.42 -20.26
CA GLN A 329 -16.61 12.38 -18.82
C GLN A 329 -16.49 13.80 -18.24
N GLN A 330 -15.64 14.66 -18.81
CA GLN A 330 -15.47 16.05 -18.33
C GLN A 330 -16.79 16.82 -18.32
N ARG A 331 -17.65 16.61 -19.34
CA ARG A 331 -18.99 17.21 -19.38
C ARG A 331 -19.91 16.64 -18.30
N PHE A 332 -19.80 15.36 -17.98
CA PHE A 332 -20.52 14.76 -16.85
C PHE A 332 -20.01 15.28 -15.50
N GLU A 333 -18.70 15.47 -15.34
CA GLU A 333 -18.08 16.07 -14.15
C GLU A 333 -18.58 17.51 -13.92
N THR A 334 -18.82 18.29 -14.99
CA THR A 334 -19.47 19.61 -14.85
C THR A 334 -20.94 19.54 -14.43
N LEU A 335 -21.63 18.41 -14.61
CA LEU A 335 -23.01 18.22 -14.15
C LEU A 335 -23.07 17.89 -12.63
N GLU A 336 -22.06 17.24 -12.06
CA GLU A 336 -22.06 16.86 -10.62
C GLU A 336 -22.27 18.03 -9.63
N PRO A 337 -21.59 19.20 -9.74
CA PRO A 337 -21.87 20.34 -8.87
C PRO A 337 -23.26 20.93 -9.11
N GLU A 338 -23.80 20.86 -10.33
CA GLU A 338 -25.18 21.29 -10.60
C GLU A 338 -26.21 20.33 -9.97
N LEU A 339 -25.95 19.01 -9.98
CA LEU A 339 -26.76 18.01 -9.27
C LEU A 339 -26.77 18.26 -7.76
N ALA A 340 -25.62 18.57 -7.17
CA ALA A 340 -25.52 18.91 -5.75
C ALA A 340 -26.27 20.20 -5.41
N ALA A 341 -26.17 21.23 -6.26
CA ALA A 341 -26.92 22.47 -6.11
C ALA A 341 -28.44 22.25 -6.23
N LEU A 342 -28.90 21.46 -7.20
CA LEU A 342 -30.32 21.14 -7.33
C LEU A 342 -30.83 20.29 -6.15
N ALA A 343 -30.04 19.32 -5.67
CA ALA A 343 -30.42 18.52 -4.50
C ALA A 343 -30.72 19.40 -3.29
N ALA A 344 -29.91 20.44 -3.05
CA ALA A 344 -30.14 21.42 -1.99
C ALA A 344 -31.42 22.26 -2.22
N ARG A 345 -31.71 22.65 -3.47
CA ARG A 345 -32.93 23.38 -3.84
C ARG A 345 -34.20 22.53 -3.63
N VAL A 346 -34.22 21.29 -4.13
CA VAL A 346 -35.33 20.33 -3.94
C VAL A 346 -35.56 20.03 -2.45
N ALA A 347 -34.48 19.88 -1.67
CA ALA A 347 -34.58 19.72 -0.22
C ALA A 347 -35.15 20.99 0.48
N SER A 348 -34.80 22.19 0.01
CA SER A 348 -35.34 23.44 0.54
C SER A 348 -36.84 23.60 0.23
N VAL A 349 -37.28 23.27 -0.99
CA VAL A 349 -38.71 23.21 -1.35
C VAL A 349 -39.45 22.22 -0.45
N GLY A 350 -38.90 21.01 -0.26
CA GLY A 350 -39.46 20.01 0.64
C GLY A 350 -39.61 20.53 2.07
N ARG A 351 -38.56 21.15 2.61
CA ARG A 351 -38.58 21.75 3.95
C ARG A 351 -39.64 22.85 4.08
N VAL A 352 -39.75 23.79 3.13
CA VAL A 352 -40.78 24.85 3.16
C VAL A 352 -42.19 24.27 3.06
N THR A 353 -42.41 23.26 2.20
CA THR A 353 -43.72 22.56 2.12
C THR A 353 -44.03 21.68 3.33
N GLN A 354 -43.04 21.38 4.17
CA GLN A 354 -43.20 20.65 5.44
C GLN A 354 -43.42 21.59 6.63
N GLU A 355 -42.69 22.71 6.70
CA GLU A 355 -42.85 23.76 7.71
C GLU A 355 -44.26 24.40 7.68
N LEU A 356 -44.93 24.38 6.52
CA LEU A 356 -46.28 24.95 6.31
C LEU A 356 -47.45 23.96 6.56
N GLN A 357 -47.19 22.79 7.16
CA GLN A 357 -48.21 21.76 7.44
C GLN A 357 -48.95 22.01 8.76
N GLY A 358 -50.21 22.43 8.68
CA GLY A 358 -51.10 22.60 9.83
C GLY A 358 -52.30 23.50 9.51
N SER A 359 -53.51 22.92 9.52
CA SER A 359 -54.76 23.41 8.89
C SER A 359 -54.88 23.12 7.38
N GLY A 360 -56.10 22.81 6.94
CA GLY A 360 -56.39 22.30 5.60
C GLY A 360 -56.82 23.38 4.61
N ASP A 361 -55.85 23.96 3.90
CA ASP A 361 -56.10 24.85 2.75
C ASP A 361 -55.81 24.13 1.43
N ARG A 362 -56.70 24.26 0.44
CA ARG A 362 -56.55 23.70 -0.91
C ARG A 362 -55.23 24.09 -1.61
N ASN A 363 -54.70 25.27 -1.31
CA ASN A 363 -53.42 25.73 -1.86
C ASN A 363 -52.21 24.95 -1.28
N ARG A 364 -52.32 24.41 -0.05
CA ARG A 364 -51.28 23.58 0.57
C ARG A 364 -51.26 22.18 -0.01
N GLU A 365 -52.43 21.62 -0.27
CA GLU A 365 -52.57 20.33 -0.96
C GLU A 365 -51.93 20.41 -2.36
N SER A 366 -52.24 21.46 -3.13
CA SER A 366 -51.63 21.66 -4.46
C SER A 366 -50.12 21.92 -4.40
N ALA A 367 -49.62 22.68 -3.41
CA ALA A 367 -48.17 22.89 -3.24
C ALA A 367 -47.44 21.60 -2.85
N ARG A 368 -48.05 20.79 -1.98
CA ARG A 368 -47.54 19.46 -1.61
C ARG A 368 -47.52 18.54 -2.83
N GLU A 369 -48.60 18.49 -3.61
CA GLU A 369 -48.68 17.69 -4.85
C GLU A 369 -47.56 18.07 -5.82
N THR A 370 -47.30 19.36 -6.04
CA THR A 370 -46.17 19.81 -6.90
C THR A 370 -44.80 19.42 -6.33
N TRP A 371 -44.63 19.40 -5.01
CA TRP A 371 -43.38 18.90 -4.40
C TRP A 371 -43.23 17.38 -4.53
N GLU A 372 -44.30 16.60 -4.33
CA GLU A 372 -44.27 15.14 -4.49
C GLU A 372 -43.96 14.77 -5.95
N GLN A 373 -44.58 15.44 -6.92
CA GLN A 373 -44.25 15.30 -8.35
C GLN A 373 -42.80 15.68 -8.68
N LEU A 374 -42.28 16.77 -8.10
CA LEU A 374 -40.87 17.18 -8.27
C LEU A 374 -39.91 16.16 -7.67
N ARG A 375 -40.14 15.70 -6.44
CA ARG A 375 -39.33 14.67 -5.76
C ARG A 375 -39.28 13.41 -6.60
N ASP A 376 -40.42 12.92 -7.05
CA ASP A 376 -40.51 11.68 -7.81
C ASP A 376 -39.86 11.82 -9.20
N ARG A 377 -39.81 13.03 -9.79
CA ARG A 377 -39.01 13.30 -11.00
C ARG A 377 -37.51 13.38 -10.68
N TRP A 378 -37.12 14.09 -9.62
CA TRP A 378 -35.74 14.22 -9.16
C TRP A 378 -35.10 12.86 -8.85
N GLU A 379 -35.80 11.96 -8.16
CA GLU A 379 -35.30 10.61 -7.87
C GLU A 379 -35.09 9.77 -9.13
N ARG A 380 -36.01 9.84 -10.11
CA ARG A 380 -35.87 9.17 -11.42
C ARG A 380 -34.68 9.74 -12.21
N PHE A 381 -34.55 11.06 -12.27
CA PHE A 381 -33.45 11.73 -12.94
C PHE A 381 -32.09 11.46 -12.27
N ARG A 382 -32.03 11.45 -10.94
CA ARG A 382 -30.83 11.04 -10.19
C ARG A 382 -30.46 9.59 -10.48
N ALA A 383 -31.44 8.67 -10.53
CA ALA A 383 -31.19 7.28 -10.91
C ALA A 383 -30.71 7.14 -12.37
N LEU A 384 -31.15 8.00 -13.28
CA LEU A 384 -30.61 8.08 -14.65
C LEU A 384 -29.16 8.60 -14.66
N ALA A 385 -28.86 9.65 -13.89
CA ALA A 385 -27.52 10.20 -13.76
C ALA A 385 -26.53 9.18 -13.20
N GLU A 386 -26.84 8.52 -12.08
CA GLU A 386 -25.98 7.47 -11.51
C GLU A 386 -25.77 6.29 -12.47
N ARG A 387 -26.79 5.88 -13.22
CA ARG A 387 -26.64 4.84 -14.27
C ARG A 387 -25.69 5.28 -15.39
N LYS A 388 -25.79 6.54 -15.85
CA LYS A 388 -24.91 7.10 -16.88
C LYS A 388 -23.47 7.26 -16.36
N LYS A 389 -23.29 7.69 -15.10
CA LYS A 389 -22.00 7.75 -14.39
C LYS A 389 -21.34 6.38 -14.32
N LEU A 390 -22.04 5.37 -13.78
CA LEU A 390 -21.52 3.99 -13.66
C LEU A 390 -21.10 3.42 -15.03
N ALA A 391 -21.91 3.64 -16.07
CA ALA A 391 -21.59 3.18 -17.42
C ALA A 391 -20.38 3.92 -18.03
N LEU A 392 -20.22 5.22 -17.79
CA LEU A 392 -19.01 5.99 -18.18
C LEU A 392 -17.76 5.46 -17.46
N THR A 393 -17.82 5.34 -16.13
CA THR A 393 -16.70 4.82 -15.31
C THR A 393 -16.29 3.42 -15.75
N ALA A 394 -17.24 2.52 -16.01
CA ALA A 394 -16.93 1.17 -16.46
C ALA A 394 -16.34 1.13 -17.88
N ALA A 395 -16.81 1.98 -18.80
CA ALA A 395 -16.20 2.12 -20.14
C ALA A 395 -14.75 2.64 -20.06
N LEU A 396 -14.48 3.61 -19.19
CA LEU A 396 -13.13 4.14 -18.92
C LEU A 396 -12.21 3.05 -18.34
N ASN A 397 -12.69 2.29 -17.34
CA ASN A 397 -11.93 1.18 -16.75
C ASN A 397 -11.57 0.12 -17.80
N ILE A 398 -12.50 -0.22 -18.70
CA ILE A 398 -12.23 -1.15 -19.81
C ILE A 398 -11.21 -0.57 -20.80
N HIS A 399 -11.26 0.72 -21.11
CA HIS A 399 -10.24 1.33 -21.96
C HIS A 399 -8.85 1.26 -21.31
N ASN A 400 -8.74 1.65 -20.04
CA ASN A 400 -7.49 1.60 -19.26
C ASN A 400 -6.93 0.18 -19.20
N PHE A 401 -7.78 -0.81 -18.90
CA PHE A 401 -7.43 -2.22 -18.90
C PHE A 401 -6.91 -2.69 -20.27
N ARG A 402 -7.56 -2.32 -21.38
CA ARG A 402 -7.10 -2.63 -22.75
C ARG A 402 -5.74 -1.98 -23.05
N LEU A 403 -5.51 -0.74 -22.59
CA LEU A 403 -4.24 -0.01 -22.75
C LEU A 403 -3.11 -0.70 -21.98
N GLU A 404 -3.29 -0.96 -20.68
CA GLU A 404 -2.28 -1.65 -19.87
C GLU A 404 -1.99 -3.08 -20.39
N CYS A 405 -3.00 -3.78 -20.92
CA CYS A 405 -2.81 -5.04 -21.64
C CYS A 405 -1.90 -4.86 -22.86
N HIS A 406 -2.12 -3.83 -23.67
CA HIS A 406 -1.30 -3.55 -24.85
C HIS A 406 0.14 -3.20 -24.47
N GLU A 407 0.35 -2.33 -23.49
CA GLU A 407 1.67 -1.93 -22.99
C GLU A 407 2.44 -3.12 -22.38
N THR A 408 1.77 -3.93 -21.55
CA THR A 408 2.38 -5.13 -20.94
C THR A 408 2.76 -6.17 -22.00
N ARG A 409 1.96 -6.31 -23.09
CA ARG A 409 2.34 -7.13 -24.27
C ARG A 409 3.53 -6.54 -25.01
N GLY A 410 3.61 -5.22 -25.18
CA GLY A 410 4.77 -4.52 -25.72
C GLY A 410 6.05 -4.84 -24.93
N TRP A 411 6.01 -4.64 -23.62
CA TRP A 411 7.12 -4.92 -22.71
C TRP A 411 7.58 -6.40 -22.75
N MET A 412 6.64 -7.35 -22.81
CA MET A 412 6.98 -8.78 -22.97
C MET A 412 7.67 -9.09 -24.31
N ARG A 413 7.25 -8.43 -25.40
CA ARG A 413 7.91 -8.58 -26.72
C ARG A 413 9.30 -7.97 -26.74
N GLU A 414 9.50 -6.80 -26.11
CA GLU A 414 10.83 -6.19 -25.94
C GLU A 414 11.78 -7.11 -25.18
N LYS A 415 11.34 -7.68 -24.04
CA LYS A 415 12.16 -8.64 -23.28
C LYS A 415 12.44 -9.91 -24.08
N THR A 416 11.48 -10.37 -24.89
CA THR A 416 11.69 -11.52 -25.80
C THR A 416 12.77 -11.20 -26.84
N ALA A 417 12.69 -10.06 -27.52
CA ALA A 417 13.68 -9.61 -28.48
C ALA A 417 15.07 -9.40 -27.85
N ALA A 418 15.13 -8.87 -26.63
CA ALA A 418 16.38 -8.71 -25.88
C ALA A 418 17.03 -10.05 -25.51
N ILE A 419 16.24 -11.09 -25.22
CA ILE A 419 16.73 -12.47 -25.02
C ILE A 419 17.23 -13.05 -26.35
N GLU A 420 16.50 -12.88 -27.46
CA GLU A 420 16.92 -13.40 -28.76
C GLU A 420 18.20 -12.73 -29.29
N ALA A 421 18.39 -11.43 -29.03
CA ALA A 421 19.62 -10.70 -29.34
C ALA A 421 20.87 -11.32 -28.67
N THR A 422 20.72 -12.08 -27.57
CA THR A 422 21.84 -12.79 -26.95
C THR A 422 22.37 -13.97 -27.78
N ARG A 423 21.66 -14.45 -28.82
CA ARG A 423 22.01 -15.68 -29.57
C ARG A 423 23.43 -15.66 -30.12
N ALA A 424 23.86 -14.55 -30.75
CA ALA A 424 25.15 -14.45 -31.43
C ALA A 424 26.36 -14.19 -30.50
N LEU A 425 26.13 -13.81 -29.23
CA LEU A 425 27.14 -13.22 -28.35
C LEU A 425 28.01 -14.22 -27.55
N GLY A 426 27.80 -15.53 -27.71
CA GLY A 426 28.55 -16.56 -26.99
C GLY A 426 29.42 -17.41 -27.91
N ARG A 427 30.75 -17.28 -27.81
CA ARG A 427 31.72 -18.17 -28.48
C ARG A 427 32.73 -18.81 -27.54
N ASP A 428 32.94 -18.22 -26.36
CA ASP A 428 33.92 -18.61 -25.35
C ASP A 428 33.27 -18.73 -23.96
N LEU A 429 33.99 -19.29 -22.99
CA LEU A 429 33.47 -19.51 -21.64
C LEU A 429 33.19 -18.20 -20.87
N ALA A 430 33.96 -17.13 -21.09
CA ALA A 430 33.74 -15.85 -20.42
C ALA A 430 32.51 -15.14 -21.00
N GLY A 431 32.38 -15.09 -22.33
CA GLY A 431 31.17 -14.59 -23.01
C GLY A 431 29.90 -15.34 -22.60
N ILE A 432 29.94 -16.68 -22.56
CA ILE A 432 28.81 -17.51 -22.09
C ILE A 432 28.46 -17.19 -20.63
N THR A 433 29.45 -17.06 -19.75
CA THR A 433 29.22 -16.74 -18.33
C THR A 433 28.63 -15.34 -18.15
N ALA A 434 29.11 -14.36 -18.91
CA ALA A 434 28.54 -13.00 -18.93
C ALA A 434 27.10 -12.97 -19.45
N LEU A 435 26.76 -13.80 -20.46
CA LEU A 435 25.38 -13.95 -20.94
C LEU A 435 24.46 -14.62 -19.92
N GLN A 436 24.95 -15.64 -19.19
CA GLN A 436 24.20 -16.23 -18.08
C GLN A 436 23.91 -15.17 -16.99
N GLY A 437 24.89 -14.33 -16.63
CA GLY A 437 24.68 -13.21 -15.71
C GLY A 437 23.62 -12.21 -16.19
N LYS A 438 23.57 -11.91 -17.50
CA LYS A 438 22.52 -11.04 -18.08
C LYS A 438 21.13 -11.67 -18.01
N LEU A 439 20.99 -12.96 -18.32
CA LEU A 439 19.70 -13.68 -18.21
C LEU A 439 19.25 -13.82 -16.75
N SER A 440 20.16 -14.08 -15.81
CA SER A 440 19.85 -14.01 -14.37
C SER A 440 19.38 -12.61 -13.95
N GLY A 441 19.91 -11.54 -14.55
CA GLY A 441 19.44 -10.17 -14.37
C GLY A 441 18.00 -9.96 -14.87
N MET A 442 17.68 -10.52 -16.05
CA MET A 442 16.34 -10.51 -16.64
C MET A 442 15.30 -11.27 -15.82
N GLY A 443 15.71 -12.18 -14.93
CA GLY A 443 14.81 -12.84 -13.98
C GLY A 443 13.95 -11.86 -13.17
N ARG A 444 14.52 -10.71 -12.77
CA ARG A 444 13.77 -9.65 -12.04
C ARG A 444 12.73 -8.96 -12.92
N ASP A 445 13.00 -8.80 -14.22
CA ASP A 445 12.02 -8.29 -15.17
C ASP A 445 10.85 -9.27 -15.32
N LEU A 446 11.14 -10.57 -15.37
CA LEU A 446 10.13 -11.62 -15.42
C LEU A 446 9.26 -11.65 -14.15
N ASP A 447 9.86 -11.49 -12.97
CA ASP A 447 9.11 -11.41 -11.70
C ASP A 447 8.18 -10.18 -11.67
N ALA A 448 8.64 -9.03 -12.18
CA ALA A 448 7.86 -7.80 -12.27
C ALA A 448 6.72 -7.90 -13.30
N ILE A 449 6.98 -8.47 -14.48
CA ILE A 449 5.95 -8.81 -15.48
C ILE A 449 4.91 -9.76 -14.87
N GLN A 450 5.35 -10.80 -14.13
CA GLN A 450 4.44 -11.70 -13.44
C GLN A 450 3.64 -11.00 -12.32
N GLY A 451 4.17 -9.92 -11.73
CA GLY A 451 3.44 -8.96 -10.91
C GLY A 451 2.25 -8.38 -11.65
N LYS A 452 2.53 -7.60 -12.70
CA LYS A 452 1.50 -6.90 -13.48
C LYS A 452 0.47 -7.83 -14.12
N LEU A 453 0.88 -9.05 -14.51
CA LEU A 453 -0.02 -10.09 -15.01
C LEU A 453 -0.99 -10.68 -13.96
N ARG A 454 -0.68 -10.58 -12.66
CA ARG A 454 -1.64 -10.93 -11.59
C ARG A 454 -2.63 -9.79 -11.37
N GLU A 455 -2.15 -8.55 -11.37
CA GLU A 455 -2.97 -7.33 -11.23
C GLU A 455 -4.00 -7.25 -12.36
N LEU A 456 -3.55 -7.32 -13.62
CA LEU A 456 -4.42 -7.32 -14.80
C LEU A 456 -5.41 -8.50 -14.81
N ARG A 457 -5.02 -9.68 -14.32
CA ARG A 457 -5.97 -10.80 -14.20
C ARG A 457 -7.08 -10.47 -13.20
N ALA A 458 -6.73 -9.97 -12.02
CA ALA A 458 -7.71 -9.62 -10.99
C ALA A 458 -8.64 -8.47 -11.42
N GLU A 459 -8.10 -7.47 -12.14
CA GLU A 459 -8.90 -6.40 -12.74
C GLU A 459 -9.82 -6.94 -13.85
N GLY A 460 -9.30 -7.76 -14.77
CA GLY A 460 -10.10 -8.38 -15.82
C GLY A 460 -11.17 -9.33 -15.29
N GLU A 461 -10.92 -10.04 -14.19
CA GLU A 461 -11.94 -10.84 -13.47
C GLU A 461 -13.02 -9.96 -12.85
N LYS A 462 -12.65 -8.83 -12.22
CA LYS A 462 -13.58 -7.83 -11.70
C LYS A 462 -14.44 -7.21 -12.81
N LEU A 463 -13.83 -6.73 -13.89
CA LEU A 463 -14.53 -6.07 -15.01
C LEU A 463 -15.48 -7.02 -15.75
N GLN A 464 -15.17 -8.33 -15.82
CA GLN A 464 -16.11 -9.35 -16.34
C GLN A 464 -17.35 -9.51 -15.45
N GLY A 465 -17.26 -9.23 -14.15
CA GLY A 465 -18.40 -9.22 -13.22
C GLY A 465 -19.20 -7.92 -13.28
N GLU A 466 -18.54 -6.79 -13.54
CA GLU A 466 -19.18 -5.46 -13.66
C GLU A 466 -19.84 -5.23 -15.04
N GLN A 467 -19.28 -5.79 -16.13
CA GLN A 467 -19.86 -5.75 -17.49
C GLN A 467 -19.79 -7.11 -18.20
N PRO A 468 -20.77 -8.02 -17.96
CA PRO A 468 -20.82 -9.33 -18.59
C PRO A 468 -20.87 -9.32 -20.12
N GLU A 469 -21.44 -8.27 -20.72
CA GLU A 469 -21.51 -8.06 -22.17
C GLU A 469 -20.14 -7.72 -22.79
N ARG A 470 -19.23 -7.12 -22.01
CA ARG A 470 -17.82 -6.87 -22.39
C ARG A 470 -16.88 -8.00 -21.92
N ALA A 471 -17.39 -9.05 -21.29
CA ALA A 471 -16.57 -10.19 -20.89
C ALA A 471 -15.75 -10.88 -22.02
N PRO A 472 -16.21 -11.03 -23.29
CA PRO A 472 -15.42 -11.74 -24.30
C PRO A 472 -14.15 -10.98 -24.72
N GLU A 473 -14.22 -9.65 -24.90
CA GLU A 473 -13.05 -8.83 -25.25
C GLU A 473 -12.03 -8.75 -24.09
N ILE A 474 -12.48 -8.73 -22.84
CA ILE A 474 -11.61 -8.81 -21.66
C ILE A 474 -10.86 -10.15 -21.63
N ARG A 475 -11.56 -11.27 -21.92
CA ARG A 475 -10.95 -12.60 -22.02
C ARG A 475 -9.95 -12.70 -23.17
N GLU A 476 -10.22 -12.08 -24.31
CA GLU A 476 -9.26 -12.02 -25.43
C GLU A 476 -7.98 -11.26 -25.03
N GLY A 477 -8.12 -10.12 -24.33
CA GLY A 477 -7.00 -9.38 -23.76
C GLY A 477 -6.14 -10.22 -22.81
N LEU A 478 -6.78 -10.92 -21.86
CA LEU A 478 -6.11 -11.82 -20.91
C LEU A 478 -5.43 -13.01 -21.61
N ALA A 479 -6.10 -13.68 -22.56
CA ALA A 479 -5.51 -14.78 -23.32
C ALA A 479 -4.33 -14.30 -24.19
N GLY A 480 -4.42 -13.08 -24.73
CA GLY A 480 -3.33 -12.41 -25.44
C GLY A 480 -2.13 -12.13 -24.55
N LEU A 481 -2.34 -11.72 -23.29
CA LEU A 481 -1.27 -11.58 -22.29
C LEU A 481 -0.64 -12.94 -21.96
N GLU A 482 -1.45 -13.97 -21.69
CA GLU A 482 -0.98 -15.32 -21.36
C GLU A 482 -0.12 -15.92 -22.49
N ALA A 483 -0.54 -15.79 -23.75
CA ALA A 483 0.17 -16.32 -24.91
C ALA A 483 1.57 -15.70 -25.10
N GLU A 484 1.68 -14.39 -24.93
CA GLU A 484 2.95 -13.63 -25.05
C GLU A 484 3.86 -13.92 -23.84
N TRP A 485 3.28 -14.04 -22.64
CA TRP A 485 3.99 -14.42 -21.42
C TRP A 485 4.61 -15.81 -21.51
N ASP A 486 3.85 -16.78 -22.03
CA ASP A 486 4.34 -18.12 -22.27
C ASP A 486 5.36 -18.17 -23.42
N ALA A 487 5.26 -17.29 -24.42
CA ALA A 487 6.28 -17.15 -25.46
C ALA A 487 7.61 -16.63 -24.88
N LEU A 488 7.56 -15.58 -24.05
CA LEU A 488 8.70 -15.05 -23.31
C LEU A 488 9.33 -16.13 -22.40
N ARG A 489 8.51 -16.85 -21.62
CA ARG A 489 8.96 -17.97 -20.77
C ARG A 489 9.55 -19.15 -21.55
N ARG A 490 9.07 -19.44 -22.77
CA ARG A 490 9.67 -20.45 -23.67
C ARG A 490 11.01 -19.96 -24.21
N CYS A 491 11.10 -18.71 -24.65
CA CYS A 491 12.33 -18.12 -25.19
C CYS A 491 13.44 -18.03 -24.13
N HIS A 492 13.12 -17.58 -22.91
CA HIS A 492 14.05 -17.53 -21.78
C HIS A 492 14.64 -18.91 -21.46
N ARG A 493 13.78 -19.90 -21.18
CA ARG A 493 14.22 -21.27 -20.82
C ARG A 493 15.04 -21.92 -21.93
N SER A 494 14.58 -21.83 -23.19
CA SER A 494 15.33 -22.36 -24.34
C SER A 494 16.71 -21.70 -24.47
N ARG A 495 16.84 -20.40 -24.16
CA ARG A 495 18.14 -19.72 -24.19
C ARG A 495 19.05 -20.12 -23.02
N GLU A 496 18.50 -20.30 -21.81
CA GLU A 496 19.26 -20.81 -20.67
C GLU A 496 19.74 -22.24 -20.87
N GLU A 497 18.88 -23.13 -21.40
CA GLU A 497 19.23 -24.51 -21.76
C GLU A 497 20.35 -24.54 -22.80
N SER A 498 20.23 -23.73 -23.87
CA SER A 498 21.23 -23.56 -24.92
C SER A 498 22.58 -23.06 -24.37
N LEU A 499 22.58 -22.06 -23.49
CA LEU A 499 23.81 -21.57 -22.86
C LEU A 499 24.38 -22.57 -21.85
N GLY A 500 23.53 -23.34 -21.16
CA GLY A 500 23.93 -24.44 -20.29
C GLY A 500 24.61 -25.58 -21.06
N GLN A 501 24.10 -25.94 -22.24
CA GLN A 501 24.74 -26.88 -23.17
C GLN A 501 26.08 -26.32 -23.66
N ALA A 502 26.12 -25.08 -24.13
CA ALA A 502 27.35 -24.43 -24.59
C ALA A 502 28.43 -24.32 -23.49
N ARG A 503 28.03 -24.03 -22.24
CA ARG A 503 28.94 -24.01 -21.08
C ARG A 503 29.50 -25.41 -20.76
N ARG A 504 28.67 -26.46 -20.84
CA ARG A 504 29.13 -27.85 -20.67
C ARG A 504 30.12 -28.25 -21.78
N LEU A 505 29.83 -27.91 -23.04
CA LEU A 505 30.72 -28.12 -24.18
C LEU A 505 32.07 -27.43 -23.98
N GLN A 506 32.09 -26.14 -23.61
CA GLN A 506 33.33 -25.39 -23.40
C GLN A 506 34.16 -25.92 -22.22
N GLY A 507 33.51 -26.35 -21.13
CA GLY A 507 34.19 -27.04 -20.02
C GLY A 507 34.84 -28.35 -20.49
N PHE A 508 34.08 -29.18 -21.20
CA PHE A 508 34.58 -30.44 -21.78
C PHE A 508 35.73 -30.21 -22.77
N LEU A 509 35.67 -29.20 -23.65
CA LEU A 509 36.74 -28.90 -24.60
C LEU A 509 38.04 -28.44 -23.92
N ARG A 510 37.95 -27.71 -22.80
CA ARG A 510 39.08 -27.35 -21.93
C ARG A 510 39.68 -28.60 -21.30
N ASP A 511 38.85 -29.47 -20.74
CA ASP A 511 39.29 -30.65 -19.99
C ASP A 511 39.90 -31.72 -20.93
N LEU A 512 39.33 -31.86 -22.14
CA LEU A 512 39.91 -32.61 -23.25
C LEU A 512 41.28 -32.05 -23.67
N ALA A 513 41.43 -30.73 -23.79
CA ALA A 513 42.73 -30.12 -24.12
C ALA A 513 43.78 -30.34 -23.02
N ALA A 514 43.38 -30.30 -21.75
CA ALA A 514 44.27 -30.61 -20.62
C ALA A 514 44.71 -32.08 -20.63
N LEU A 515 43.78 -33.01 -20.90
CA LEU A 515 44.06 -34.44 -21.06
C LEU A 515 45.01 -34.70 -22.24
N GLN A 516 44.76 -34.10 -23.41
CA GLN A 516 45.65 -34.21 -24.58
C GLN A 516 47.06 -33.68 -24.25
N ALA A 517 47.17 -32.53 -23.57
CA ALA A 517 48.46 -31.96 -23.18
C ALA A 517 49.22 -32.82 -22.14
N TRP A 518 48.52 -33.47 -21.19
CA TRP A 518 49.14 -34.47 -20.31
C TRP A 518 49.60 -35.69 -21.12
N LEU A 519 48.75 -36.21 -22.01
CA LEU A 519 49.01 -37.42 -22.78
C LEU A 519 50.26 -37.27 -23.66
N SER A 520 50.45 -36.13 -24.33
CA SER A 520 51.68 -35.84 -25.09
C SER A 520 52.94 -35.79 -24.22
N ARG A 521 52.89 -35.18 -23.01
CA ARG A 521 54.04 -35.13 -22.09
C ARG A 521 54.39 -36.52 -21.55
N THR A 522 53.39 -37.27 -21.12
CA THR A 522 53.58 -38.63 -20.57
C THR A 522 54.05 -39.61 -21.64
N ARG A 523 53.58 -39.46 -22.90
CA ARG A 523 54.08 -40.21 -24.07
C ARG A 523 55.55 -39.89 -24.36
N ALA A 524 55.97 -38.63 -24.27
CA ALA A 524 57.38 -38.26 -24.43
C ALA A 524 58.25 -38.84 -23.31
N ALA A 525 57.84 -38.73 -22.05
CA ALA A 525 58.58 -39.28 -20.91
C ALA A 525 58.70 -40.81 -20.96
N ALA A 526 57.59 -41.52 -21.20
CA ALA A 526 57.59 -42.97 -21.39
C ALA A 526 58.35 -43.43 -22.65
N GLY A 527 58.56 -42.52 -23.61
CA GLY A 527 59.27 -42.74 -24.88
C GLY A 527 60.75 -42.38 -24.87
N SER A 528 61.32 -41.97 -23.73
CA SER A 528 62.76 -41.72 -23.57
C SER A 528 63.59 -42.91 -24.08
N GLU A 529 64.62 -42.61 -24.88
CA GLU A 529 65.59 -43.60 -25.36
C GLU A 529 66.88 -43.62 -24.51
N ASP A 530 66.92 -42.83 -23.42
CA ASP A 530 68.09 -42.69 -22.54
C ASP A 530 68.45 -44.03 -21.89
N VAL A 531 69.67 -44.52 -22.12
CA VAL A 531 70.17 -45.79 -21.57
C VAL A 531 70.92 -45.53 -20.26
N PRO A 532 70.50 -46.11 -19.12
CA PRO A 532 71.17 -45.89 -17.84
C PRO A 532 72.63 -46.39 -17.83
N ALA A 533 73.57 -45.56 -17.38
CA ALA A 533 75.00 -45.86 -17.38
C ALA A 533 75.46 -46.65 -16.13
N SER A 534 74.63 -46.71 -15.08
CA SER A 534 74.91 -47.46 -13.85
C SER A 534 73.68 -48.16 -13.28
N LEU A 535 73.89 -49.12 -12.36
CA LEU A 535 72.81 -49.80 -11.63
C LEU A 535 71.89 -48.81 -10.89
N ALA A 536 72.47 -47.80 -10.24
CA ALA A 536 71.72 -46.82 -9.46
C ALA A 536 70.83 -45.92 -10.35
N GLU A 537 71.32 -45.54 -11.54
CA GLU A 537 70.50 -44.88 -12.56
C GLU A 537 69.41 -45.80 -13.10
N ALA A 538 69.74 -47.07 -13.38
CA ALA A 538 68.79 -48.03 -13.94
C ALA A 538 67.61 -48.28 -13.00
N GLU A 539 67.89 -48.49 -11.70
CA GLU A 539 66.87 -48.57 -10.66
C GLU A 539 66.12 -47.25 -10.48
N GLY A 540 66.81 -46.10 -10.57
CA GLY A 540 66.20 -44.77 -10.47
C GLY A 540 65.18 -44.50 -11.59
N SER A 541 65.57 -44.74 -12.84
CA SER A 541 64.69 -44.64 -14.00
C SER A 541 63.56 -45.66 -13.97
N LEU A 542 63.78 -46.88 -13.46
CA LEU A 542 62.72 -47.88 -13.29
C LEU A 542 61.66 -47.39 -12.29
N ARG A 543 62.06 -46.88 -11.12
CA ARG A 543 61.15 -46.28 -10.11
C ARG A 543 60.37 -45.09 -10.67
N GLN A 544 61.02 -44.24 -11.48
CA GLN A 544 60.34 -43.13 -12.18
C GLN A 544 59.30 -43.65 -13.19
N HIS A 545 59.62 -44.70 -13.95
CA HIS A 545 58.72 -45.31 -14.93
C HIS A 545 57.54 -46.04 -14.28
N GLU A 546 57.73 -46.57 -13.07
CA GLU A 546 56.68 -47.08 -12.19
C GLU A 546 55.80 -45.95 -11.62
N SER A 547 56.36 -44.78 -11.30
CA SER A 547 55.56 -43.58 -10.96
C SER A 547 54.63 -43.21 -12.12
N LEU A 548 55.15 -43.11 -13.35
CA LEU A 548 54.34 -42.87 -14.55
C LEU A 548 53.24 -43.92 -14.73
N ARG A 549 53.47 -45.18 -14.33
CA ARG A 549 52.44 -46.24 -14.38
C ARG A 549 51.26 -45.96 -13.45
N THR A 550 51.50 -45.33 -12.29
CA THR A 550 50.42 -44.91 -11.38
C THR A 550 49.63 -43.73 -11.95
N GLU A 551 50.29 -42.73 -12.53
CA GLU A 551 49.65 -41.58 -13.19
C GLU A 551 48.77 -42.02 -14.38
N ILE A 552 49.28 -42.89 -15.25
CA ILE A 552 48.53 -43.47 -16.38
C ILE A 552 47.29 -44.23 -15.89
N SER A 553 47.38 -44.85 -14.70
CA SER A 553 46.26 -45.59 -14.11
C SER A 553 45.18 -44.65 -13.54
N HIS A 554 45.58 -43.50 -12.96
CA HIS A 554 44.67 -42.42 -12.54
C HIS A 554 43.93 -41.83 -13.75
N TYR A 555 44.69 -41.29 -14.71
CA TYR A 555 44.15 -40.66 -15.92
C TYR A 555 43.34 -41.61 -16.81
N GLY A 556 43.41 -42.92 -16.59
CA GLY A 556 42.54 -43.90 -17.23
C GLY A 556 41.06 -43.68 -16.91
N ALA A 557 40.71 -43.10 -15.76
CA ALA A 557 39.35 -42.67 -15.46
C ALA A 557 38.96 -41.44 -16.31
N ASP A 558 39.83 -40.44 -16.37
CA ASP A 558 39.61 -39.19 -17.10
C ASP A 558 39.48 -39.42 -18.61
N TYR A 559 40.30 -40.29 -19.19
CA TYR A 559 40.18 -40.74 -20.58
C TYR A 559 38.84 -41.41 -20.88
N ARG A 560 38.39 -42.35 -20.02
CA ARG A 560 37.07 -42.99 -20.18
C ARG A 560 35.92 -41.97 -20.05
N SER A 561 36.06 -41.02 -19.12
CA SER A 561 35.11 -39.92 -18.91
C SER A 561 35.03 -39.00 -20.14
N ALA A 562 36.18 -38.55 -20.66
CA ALA A 562 36.26 -37.71 -21.84
C ALA A 562 35.71 -38.41 -23.09
N ARG A 563 35.94 -39.72 -23.25
CA ARG A 563 35.35 -40.53 -24.33
C ARG A 563 33.85 -40.74 -24.18
N ALA A 564 33.32 -40.83 -22.96
CA ALA A 564 31.88 -40.91 -22.72
C ALA A 564 31.18 -39.56 -22.98
N ALA A 565 31.70 -38.48 -22.39
CA ALA A 565 31.20 -37.12 -22.60
C ALA A 565 31.29 -36.71 -24.08
N GLY A 566 32.40 -37.04 -24.75
CA GLY A 566 32.59 -36.79 -26.17
C GLY A 566 31.54 -37.45 -27.06
N ARG A 567 31.22 -38.73 -26.82
CA ARG A 567 30.16 -39.44 -27.55
C ARG A 567 28.77 -38.84 -27.34
N GLU A 568 28.43 -38.44 -26.12
CA GLU A 568 27.12 -37.84 -25.85
C GLU A 568 27.01 -36.40 -26.41
N VAL A 569 28.12 -35.65 -26.44
CA VAL A 569 28.20 -34.34 -27.09
C VAL A 569 28.01 -34.44 -28.61
N THR A 570 28.65 -35.40 -29.28
CA THR A 570 28.55 -35.57 -30.75
C THR A 570 27.35 -36.44 -31.20
N ARG A 571 26.53 -36.94 -30.27
CA ARG A 571 25.46 -37.90 -30.53
C ARG A 571 24.42 -37.36 -31.51
N GLY A 572 24.43 -37.90 -32.74
CA GLY A 572 23.48 -37.51 -33.79
C GLY A 572 23.71 -36.13 -34.39
N GLN A 573 24.86 -35.49 -34.10
CA GLN A 573 25.22 -34.21 -34.69
C GLN A 573 26.11 -34.40 -35.92
N THR A 574 25.83 -33.65 -37.00
CA THR A 574 26.50 -33.77 -38.30
C THR A 574 27.15 -32.46 -38.76
N ASP A 575 27.34 -31.51 -37.83
CA ASP A 575 27.97 -30.22 -38.12
C ASP A 575 29.51 -30.32 -38.10
N ALA A 576 30.17 -29.30 -38.64
CA ALA A 576 31.63 -29.28 -38.77
C ALA A 576 32.38 -29.25 -37.42
N GLN A 577 31.78 -28.72 -36.34
CA GLN A 577 32.40 -28.72 -35.01
C GLN A 577 32.32 -30.11 -34.38
N SER A 578 31.18 -30.82 -34.51
CA SER A 578 31.06 -32.21 -34.09
C SER A 578 31.99 -33.14 -34.86
N LEU A 579 32.15 -32.96 -36.18
CA LEU A 579 33.11 -33.72 -36.98
C LEU A 579 34.57 -33.47 -36.55
N SER A 580 34.94 -32.21 -36.29
CA SER A 580 36.28 -31.88 -35.77
C SER A 580 36.53 -32.45 -34.36
N LEU A 581 35.49 -32.48 -33.52
CA LEU A 581 35.56 -33.11 -32.20
C LEU A 581 35.70 -34.64 -32.27
N LEU A 582 35.00 -35.30 -33.19
CA LEU A 582 35.18 -36.75 -33.44
C LEU A 582 36.62 -37.06 -33.83
N GLN A 583 37.20 -36.33 -34.79
CA GLN A 583 38.62 -36.50 -35.19
C GLN A 583 39.58 -36.29 -34.01
N ARG A 584 39.32 -35.32 -33.12
CA ARG A 584 40.12 -35.13 -31.90
C ARG A 584 39.98 -36.26 -30.89
N LEU A 585 38.82 -36.92 -30.84
CA LEU A 585 38.54 -38.06 -29.97
C LEU A 585 39.11 -39.38 -30.52
N GLU A 586 39.24 -39.51 -31.84
CA GLU A 586 39.95 -40.61 -32.52
C GLU A 586 41.47 -40.47 -32.33
N ALA A 587 42.02 -39.26 -32.50
CA ALA A 587 43.42 -38.98 -32.19
C ALA A 587 43.77 -39.28 -30.72
N LEU A 588 42.85 -38.98 -29.79
CA LEU A 588 42.98 -39.31 -28.37
C LEU A 588 43.06 -40.83 -28.12
N ASP A 589 42.31 -41.65 -28.87
CA ASP A 589 42.41 -43.12 -28.79
C ASP A 589 43.81 -43.58 -29.22
N ALA A 590 44.25 -43.11 -30.39
CA ALA A 590 45.52 -43.51 -30.98
C ALA A 590 46.70 -43.14 -30.08
N ASP A 591 46.74 -41.90 -29.53
CA ASP A 591 47.77 -41.48 -28.58
C ASP A 591 47.71 -42.27 -27.26
N TRP A 592 46.52 -42.69 -26.80
CA TRP A 592 46.36 -43.47 -25.56
C TRP A 592 46.85 -44.91 -25.70
N GLU A 593 46.50 -45.59 -26.80
CA GLU A 593 47.00 -46.94 -27.10
C GLU A 593 48.52 -46.95 -27.32
N GLU A 594 49.02 -45.94 -28.04
CA GLU A 594 50.43 -45.73 -28.33
C GLU A 594 51.25 -45.42 -27.07
N LEU A 595 50.75 -44.60 -26.14
CA LEU A 595 51.35 -44.47 -24.80
C LEU A 595 51.42 -45.82 -24.10
N GLY A 596 50.35 -46.62 -24.17
CA GLY A 596 50.32 -47.98 -23.63
C GLY A 596 51.35 -48.93 -24.26
N ARG A 597 51.66 -48.78 -25.56
CA ARG A 597 52.70 -49.53 -26.28
C ARG A 597 54.10 -49.06 -25.90
N VAL A 598 54.32 -47.75 -25.90
CA VAL A 598 55.61 -47.11 -25.62
C VAL A 598 56.04 -47.36 -24.17
N TRP A 599 55.14 -47.19 -23.19
CA TRP A 599 55.41 -47.50 -21.79
C TRP A 599 55.83 -48.98 -21.59
N LYS A 600 55.20 -49.92 -22.31
CA LYS A 600 55.58 -51.35 -22.28
C LYS A 600 56.96 -51.60 -22.91
N LYS A 601 57.35 -50.88 -23.98
CA LYS A 601 58.72 -50.95 -24.56
C LYS A 601 59.75 -50.50 -23.53
N ARG A 602 59.54 -49.33 -22.92
CA ARG A 602 60.47 -48.74 -21.94
C ARG A 602 60.59 -49.55 -20.65
N GLN A 603 59.51 -50.15 -20.15
CA GLN A 603 59.55 -51.07 -18.99
C GLN A 603 60.51 -52.25 -19.23
N ARG A 604 60.47 -52.86 -20.42
CA ARG A 604 61.37 -53.97 -20.77
C ARG A 604 62.83 -53.51 -20.84
N LEU A 605 63.09 -52.41 -21.54
CA LEU A 605 64.46 -51.86 -21.67
C LEU A 605 65.07 -51.48 -20.31
N LEU A 606 64.29 -50.90 -19.40
CA LEU A 606 64.76 -50.57 -18.06
C LEU A 606 64.99 -51.81 -17.19
N ALA A 607 64.13 -52.82 -17.26
CA ALA A 607 64.34 -54.09 -16.57
C ALA A 607 65.62 -54.81 -17.07
N GLN A 608 65.82 -54.84 -18.40
CA GLN A 608 67.04 -55.38 -19.03
C GLN A 608 68.29 -54.58 -18.62
N ALA A 609 68.22 -53.25 -18.53
CA ALA A 609 69.33 -52.43 -18.06
C ALA A 609 69.69 -52.71 -16.59
N VAL A 610 68.70 -52.83 -15.70
CA VAL A 610 68.94 -53.23 -14.29
C VAL A 610 69.59 -54.61 -14.23
N ALA A 611 69.05 -55.59 -14.94
CA ALA A 611 69.57 -56.96 -14.93
C ALA A 611 70.99 -57.05 -15.54
N PHE A 612 71.29 -56.29 -16.58
CA PHE A 612 72.64 -56.15 -17.15
C PHE A 612 73.63 -55.54 -16.15
N HIS A 613 73.27 -54.46 -15.45
CA HIS A 613 74.14 -53.84 -14.46
C HIS A 613 74.34 -54.72 -13.21
N VAL A 614 73.35 -55.54 -12.84
CA VAL A 614 73.50 -56.62 -11.84
C VAL A 614 74.49 -57.69 -12.34
N PHE A 615 74.34 -58.16 -13.58
CA PHE A 615 75.29 -59.11 -14.18
C PHE A 615 76.72 -58.57 -14.21
N LEU A 616 76.95 -57.31 -14.60
CA LEU A 616 78.29 -56.70 -14.57
C LEU A 616 78.88 -56.61 -13.15
N ARG A 617 78.05 -56.28 -12.15
CA ARG A 617 78.46 -56.24 -10.73
C ARG A 617 78.95 -57.61 -10.26
N ASP A 618 78.22 -58.67 -10.62
CA ASP A 618 78.50 -60.02 -10.15
C ASP A 618 79.61 -60.69 -10.97
N ALA A 619 79.72 -60.37 -12.27
CA ALA A 619 80.88 -60.71 -13.10
C ALA A 619 82.17 -60.15 -12.53
N LYS A 620 82.20 -58.88 -12.13
CA LYS A 620 83.38 -58.27 -11.51
C LYS A 620 83.79 -58.97 -10.19
N GLN A 621 82.84 -59.55 -9.45
CA GLN A 621 83.15 -60.36 -8.26
C GLN A 621 83.77 -61.71 -8.65
N VAL A 622 83.19 -62.40 -9.65
CA VAL A 622 83.70 -63.68 -10.16
C VAL A 622 85.09 -63.51 -10.76
N GLU A 623 85.29 -62.57 -11.69
CA GLU A 623 86.60 -62.24 -12.27
C GLU A 623 87.65 -61.87 -11.21
N GLY A 624 87.24 -61.19 -10.13
CA GLY A 624 88.08 -60.89 -8.97
C GLY A 624 88.43 -62.10 -8.10
N THR A 625 87.66 -63.19 -8.16
CA THR A 625 88.03 -64.48 -7.57
C THR A 625 88.90 -65.32 -8.50
N LEU A 626 88.60 -65.34 -9.80
CA LEU A 626 89.42 -66.02 -10.81
C LEU A 626 90.84 -65.44 -10.85
N GLY A 627 90.99 -64.11 -10.83
CA GLY A 627 92.30 -63.45 -10.79
C GLY A 627 93.12 -63.74 -9.52
N LYS A 628 92.47 -64.03 -8.38
CA LYS A 628 93.17 -64.50 -7.18
C LYS A 628 93.62 -65.94 -7.33
N GLN A 629 92.79 -66.80 -7.92
CA GLN A 629 93.11 -68.20 -8.20
C GLN A 629 94.27 -68.34 -9.20
N GLU A 630 94.26 -67.56 -10.29
CA GLU A 630 95.38 -67.44 -11.24
C GLU A 630 96.68 -67.03 -10.53
N HIS A 631 96.61 -66.02 -9.65
CA HIS A 631 97.77 -65.55 -8.88
C HIS A 631 98.30 -66.63 -7.92
N THR A 632 97.45 -67.37 -7.21
CA THR A 632 97.86 -68.47 -6.32
C THR A 632 98.57 -69.58 -7.09
N LEU A 633 98.05 -70.01 -8.25
CA LEU A 633 98.69 -71.03 -9.08
C LEU A 633 100.06 -70.57 -9.60
N ALA A 634 100.17 -69.31 -10.03
CA ALA A 634 101.41 -68.73 -10.54
C ALA A 634 102.53 -68.57 -9.48
N HIS A 635 102.20 -68.56 -8.19
CA HIS A 635 103.14 -68.39 -7.08
C HIS A 635 103.27 -69.66 -6.20
N THR A 636 102.87 -70.82 -6.72
CA THR A 636 103.08 -72.10 -6.04
C THR A 636 104.45 -72.68 -6.42
N GLU A 637 105.40 -72.63 -5.49
CA GLU A 637 106.77 -73.11 -5.68
C GLU A 637 106.90 -74.64 -5.56
N MET A 638 107.95 -75.21 -6.16
CA MET A 638 108.29 -76.64 -6.09
C MET A 638 109.18 -76.92 -4.87
N PRO A 639 108.73 -77.67 -3.84
CA PRO A 639 109.53 -77.85 -2.62
C PRO A 639 110.73 -78.80 -2.78
N GLY A 640 111.78 -78.55 -2.00
CA GLY A 640 113.01 -79.35 -1.91
C GLY A 640 113.07 -80.31 -0.72
N THR A 641 111.91 -80.72 -0.16
CA THR A 641 111.80 -81.72 0.91
C THR A 641 110.49 -82.48 0.80
N VAL A 642 110.45 -83.76 1.22
CA VAL A 642 109.23 -84.60 1.17
C VAL A 642 108.04 -83.97 1.92
N PRO A 643 108.18 -83.50 3.18
CA PRO A 643 107.04 -82.90 3.90
C PRO A 643 106.57 -81.58 3.27
N GLY A 644 107.48 -80.85 2.62
CA GLY A 644 107.14 -79.66 1.85
C GLY A 644 106.32 -80.00 0.60
N ALA A 645 106.76 -81.00 -0.17
CA ALA A 645 106.10 -81.45 -1.39
C ALA A 645 104.72 -82.05 -1.09
N GLU A 646 104.61 -82.87 -0.04
CA GLU A 646 103.33 -83.46 0.41
C GLU A 646 102.33 -82.37 0.82
N ALA A 647 102.80 -81.37 1.58
CA ALA A 647 101.98 -80.21 1.94
C ALA A 647 101.58 -79.36 0.73
N ALA A 648 102.40 -79.28 -0.32
CA ALA A 648 102.07 -78.56 -1.56
C ALA A 648 101.03 -79.31 -2.40
N VAL A 649 101.19 -80.63 -2.59
CA VAL A 649 100.20 -81.52 -3.23
C VAL A 649 98.85 -81.36 -2.53
N ARG A 650 98.82 -81.54 -1.21
CA ARG A 650 97.59 -81.45 -0.41
C ARG A 650 96.91 -80.08 -0.50
N ARG A 651 97.67 -78.98 -0.41
CA ARG A 651 97.12 -77.61 -0.57
C ARG A 651 96.46 -77.41 -1.93
N LEU A 652 97.00 -78.02 -2.98
CA LEU A 652 96.45 -77.91 -4.33
C LEU A 652 95.23 -78.81 -4.55
N GLU A 653 95.14 -79.95 -3.87
CA GLU A 653 93.92 -80.76 -3.79
C GLU A 653 92.80 -80.03 -3.02
N GLU A 654 93.14 -79.39 -1.89
CA GLU A 654 92.22 -78.51 -1.14
C GLU A 654 91.78 -77.29 -1.98
N PHE A 655 92.69 -76.72 -2.80
CA PHE A 655 92.36 -75.66 -3.77
C PHE A 655 91.44 -76.15 -4.90
N LEU A 656 91.65 -77.35 -5.44
CA LEU A 656 90.77 -77.93 -6.47
C LEU A 656 89.37 -78.20 -5.93
N ALA A 657 89.23 -78.68 -4.69
CA ALA A 657 87.94 -78.80 -4.02
C ALA A 657 87.26 -77.43 -3.81
N ALA A 658 88.04 -76.39 -3.50
CA ALA A 658 87.55 -75.01 -3.42
C ALA A 658 87.19 -74.41 -4.79
N LEU A 659 87.81 -74.88 -5.88
CA LEU A 659 87.50 -74.50 -7.25
C LEU A 659 86.19 -75.16 -7.72
N ASP A 660 86.01 -76.46 -7.47
CA ASP A 660 84.79 -77.21 -7.82
C ASP A 660 83.57 -76.72 -7.03
N THR A 661 83.68 -76.50 -5.72
CA THR A 661 82.62 -75.84 -4.93
C THR A 661 82.41 -74.38 -5.34
N GLY A 662 83.43 -73.73 -5.91
CA GLY A 662 83.34 -72.39 -6.49
C GLY A 662 82.62 -72.35 -7.85
N ALA A 663 82.62 -73.44 -8.62
CA ALA A 663 82.14 -73.49 -10.00
C ALA A 663 80.64 -73.15 -10.14
N GLU A 664 79.81 -73.43 -9.12
CA GLU A 664 78.39 -73.06 -9.11
C GLU A 664 78.16 -71.54 -9.20
N ARG A 665 79.08 -70.72 -8.68
CA ARG A 665 79.00 -69.25 -8.84
C ARG A 665 79.36 -68.80 -10.25
N VAL A 666 80.26 -69.53 -10.92
CA VAL A 666 80.57 -69.30 -12.35
C VAL A 666 79.37 -69.69 -13.21
N ARG A 667 78.78 -70.87 -12.99
CA ARG A 667 77.57 -71.35 -13.68
C ARG A 667 76.38 -70.41 -13.49
N ALA A 668 76.09 -69.99 -12.26
CA ALA A 668 74.99 -69.05 -11.98
C ALA A 668 75.17 -67.69 -12.68
N LEU A 669 76.41 -67.20 -12.80
CA LEU A 669 76.71 -66.00 -13.58
C LEU A 669 76.54 -66.24 -15.08
N THR A 670 77.04 -67.36 -15.63
CA THR A 670 76.99 -67.59 -17.08
C THR A 670 75.58 -67.93 -17.54
N ASP A 671 74.76 -68.55 -16.70
CA ASP A 671 73.32 -68.75 -16.93
C ASP A 671 72.48 -67.47 -16.78
N THR A 672 72.89 -66.50 -15.96
CA THR A 672 72.26 -65.17 -15.98
C THR A 672 72.69 -64.35 -17.20
N GLY A 673 73.94 -64.48 -17.64
CA GLY A 673 74.40 -63.94 -18.92
C GLY A 673 73.65 -64.54 -20.12
N ARG A 674 73.48 -65.86 -20.19
CA ARG A 674 72.69 -66.53 -21.24
C ARG A 674 71.25 -66.02 -21.31
N LYS A 675 70.56 -65.89 -20.18
CA LYS A 675 69.19 -65.31 -20.13
C LYS A 675 69.14 -63.87 -20.68
N LEU A 676 70.15 -63.05 -20.39
CA LEU A 676 70.26 -61.70 -20.96
C LEU A 676 70.54 -61.69 -22.47
N LEU A 677 71.17 -62.74 -23.01
CA LEU A 677 71.34 -62.94 -24.45
C LEU A 677 70.02 -63.40 -25.11
N ASP A 678 69.30 -64.33 -24.47
CA ASP A 678 67.99 -64.85 -24.93
C ASP A 678 66.90 -63.76 -24.93
N GLU A 679 66.89 -62.88 -23.93
CA GLU A 679 66.02 -61.70 -23.88
C GLU A 679 66.43 -60.60 -24.89
N GLY A 680 67.69 -60.61 -25.32
CA GLY A 680 68.30 -59.64 -26.22
C GLY A 680 68.39 -58.22 -25.66
N GLY A 681 69.10 -57.33 -26.38
CA GLY A 681 69.16 -55.92 -26.03
C GLY A 681 70.45 -55.22 -26.48
N VAL A 682 70.56 -53.93 -26.15
CA VAL A 682 71.68 -53.05 -26.55
C VAL A 682 73.04 -53.54 -26.01
N HIS A 683 73.03 -54.33 -24.94
CA HIS A 683 74.24 -54.79 -24.25
C HIS A 683 74.66 -56.24 -24.56
N ALA A 684 73.96 -56.93 -25.49
CA ALA A 684 74.13 -58.36 -25.73
C ALA A 684 75.58 -58.76 -26.05
N GLU A 685 76.29 -58.03 -26.93
CA GLU A 685 77.70 -58.31 -27.24
C GLU A 685 78.59 -58.24 -25.99
N LYS A 686 78.40 -57.24 -25.13
CA LYS A 686 79.19 -57.09 -23.89
C LYS A 686 78.90 -58.19 -22.87
N VAL A 687 77.67 -58.69 -22.83
CA VAL A 687 77.31 -59.88 -22.03
C VAL A 687 78.02 -61.12 -22.58
N ARG A 688 78.01 -61.33 -23.91
CA ARG A 688 78.68 -62.47 -24.54
C ARG A 688 80.19 -62.48 -24.25
N GLU A 689 80.87 -61.35 -24.49
CA GLU A 689 82.31 -61.19 -24.18
C GLU A 689 82.64 -61.58 -22.73
N THR A 690 81.83 -61.13 -21.76
CA THR A 690 82.06 -61.42 -20.34
C THR A 690 81.76 -62.87 -19.99
N VAL A 691 80.71 -63.49 -20.56
CA VAL A 691 80.43 -64.93 -20.38
C VAL A 691 81.59 -65.78 -20.92
N GLU A 692 82.00 -65.55 -22.17
CA GLU A 692 83.08 -66.31 -22.84
C GLU A 692 84.43 -66.12 -22.11
N SER A 693 84.74 -64.90 -21.68
CA SER A 693 85.92 -64.59 -20.87
C SER A 693 85.95 -65.38 -19.55
N VAL A 694 84.84 -65.36 -18.81
CA VAL A 694 84.72 -66.01 -17.50
C VAL A 694 84.78 -67.54 -17.62
N GLU A 695 84.07 -68.14 -18.60
CA GLU A 695 84.11 -69.58 -18.82
C GLU A 695 85.51 -70.04 -19.29
N SER A 696 86.14 -69.31 -20.20
CA SER A 696 87.50 -69.62 -20.67
C SER A 696 88.54 -69.54 -19.55
N ARG A 697 88.46 -68.52 -18.67
CA ARG A 697 89.39 -68.37 -17.54
C ARG A 697 89.18 -69.45 -16.48
N HIS A 698 87.93 -69.73 -16.10
CA HIS A 698 87.65 -70.77 -15.12
C HIS A 698 88.13 -72.16 -15.57
N GLN A 699 87.94 -72.50 -16.85
CA GLN A 699 88.44 -73.74 -17.42
C GLN A 699 89.99 -73.80 -17.40
N LYS A 700 90.68 -72.75 -17.83
CA LYS A 700 92.15 -72.68 -17.82
C LYS A 700 92.75 -72.77 -16.42
N ILE A 701 92.09 -72.17 -15.41
CA ILE A 701 92.48 -72.29 -14.00
C ILE A 701 92.38 -73.75 -13.54
N ARG A 702 91.33 -74.47 -13.94
CA ARG A 702 91.15 -75.90 -13.62
C ARG A 702 92.24 -76.76 -14.26
N GLU A 703 92.51 -76.56 -15.55
CA GLU A 703 93.55 -77.27 -16.30
C GLU A 703 94.93 -77.01 -15.70
N SER A 704 95.28 -75.73 -15.48
CA SER A 704 96.56 -75.33 -14.88
C SER A 704 96.77 -75.88 -13.46
N ALA A 705 95.70 -75.95 -12.65
CA ALA A 705 95.74 -76.56 -11.32
C ALA A 705 95.93 -78.09 -11.37
N GLN A 706 95.35 -78.77 -12.35
CA GLN A 706 95.54 -80.21 -12.55
C GLN A 706 96.95 -80.54 -13.07
N GLU A 707 97.48 -79.76 -14.01
CA GLU A 707 98.87 -79.89 -14.50
C GLU A 707 99.91 -79.57 -13.42
N LEU A 708 99.63 -78.61 -12.54
CA LEU A 708 100.48 -78.31 -11.39
C LEU A 708 100.40 -79.41 -10.32
N LEU A 709 99.23 -80.03 -10.12
CA LEU A 709 99.08 -81.16 -9.20
C LEU A 709 99.85 -82.39 -9.67
N GLY A 710 99.86 -82.67 -10.99
CA GLY A 710 100.75 -83.68 -11.59
C GLY A 710 102.21 -83.39 -11.22
N ARG A 711 102.72 -82.23 -11.62
CA ARG A 711 104.11 -81.82 -11.36
C ARG A 711 104.51 -81.83 -9.88
N LEU A 712 103.59 -81.48 -8.96
CA LEU A 712 103.84 -81.54 -7.52
C LEU A 712 103.86 -82.97 -6.98
N ARG A 713 103.09 -83.90 -7.56
CA ARG A 713 103.19 -85.34 -7.24
C ARG A 713 104.49 -85.93 -7.78
N ASP A 714 104.85 -85.62 -9.03
CA ASP A 714 106.15 -86.01 -9.63
C ASP A 714 107.33 -85.49 -8.77
N ASN A 715 107.23 -84.25 -8.27
CA ASN A 715 108.20 -83.66 -7.34
C ASN A 715 108.19 -84.35 -5.97
N TRP A 716 107.05 -84.73 -5.41
CA TRP A 716 106.99 -85.48 -4.16
C TRP A 716 107.62 -86.87 -4.30
N GLU A 717 107.34 -87.59 -5.39
CA GLU A 717 107.98 -88.87 -5.70
C GLU A 717 109.49 -88.73 -5.86
N LEU A 718 109.95 -87.68 -6.57
CA LEU A 718 111.37 -87.35 -6.69
C LEU A 718 112.03 -86.98 -5.35
N GLN A 719 111.40 -86.12 -4.54
CA GLN A 719 111.92 -85.78 -3.21
C GLN A 719 111.99 -87.02 -2.32
N LYS A 720 111.01 -87.92 -2.43
CA LYS A 720 110.98 -89.17 -1.67
C LYS A 720 112.09 -90.11 -2.13
N PHE A 721 112.27 -90.32 -3.43
CA PHE A 721 113.39 -91.11 -3.95
C PHE A 721 114.75 -90.52 -3.53
N LEU A 722 114.90 -89.20 -3.53
CA LEU A 722 116.11 -88.53 -3.05
C LEU A 722 116.32 -88.66 -1.54
N GLN A 723 115.25 -88.69 -0.74
CA GLN A 723 115.33 -88.95 0.70
C GLN A 723 115.65 -90.43 0.97
N ASP A 724 114.88 -91.36 0.41
CA ASP A 724 115.09 -92.81 0.52
C ASP A 724 116.52 -93.19 0.07
N GLY A 725 117.02 -92.55 -1.00
CA GLY A 725 118.39 -92.71 -1.48
C GLY A 725 119.47 -92.08 -0.59
N GLN A 726 119.18 -90.96 0.10
CA GLN A 726 120.07 -90.39 1.12
C GLN A 726 120.11 -91.25 2.39
N GLU A 727 118.96 -91.71 2.86
CA GLU A 727 118.85 -92.66 3.98
C GLU A 727 119.58 -93.98 3.65
N LEU A 728 119.44 -94.50 2.42
CA LEU A 728 120.20 -95.65 1.96
C LEU A 728 121.71 -95.35 1.89
N THR A 729 122.11 -94.16 1.43
CA THR A 729 123.53 -93.77 1.39
C THR A 729 124.12 -93.65 2.78
N LEU A 730 123.39 -93.12 3.75
CA LEU A 730 123.80 -93.08 5.16
C LEU A 730 123.91 -94.50 5.74
N TRP A 731 122.89 -95.34 5.56
CA TRP A 731 122.89 -96.74 5.99
C TRP A 731 124.04 -97.54 5.35
N LEU A 732 124.30 -97.37 4.06
CA LEU A 732 125.45 -97.99 3.39
C LEU A 732 126.77 -97.49 3.97
N ASN A 733 126.92 -96.20 4.28
CA ASN A 733 128.13 -95.69 4.91
C ASN A 733 128.33 -96.19 6.36
N GLU A 734 127.25 -96.43 7.12
CA GLU A 734 127.31 -97.08 8.44
C GLU A 734 127.67 -98.57 8.36
N LYS A 735 127.12 -99.29 7.36
CA LYS A 735 127.19 -100.76 7.29
C LYS A 735 128.34 -101.28 6.41
N LEU A 736 128.85 -100.51 5.44
CA LEU A 736 129.99 -100.88 4.60
C LEU A 736 131.29 -101.13 5.40
N PRO A 737 131.60 -100.39 6.49
CA PRO A 737 132.70 -100.75 7.39
C PRO A 737 132.49 -102.11 8.07
N VAL A 738 131.25 -102.43 8.48
CA VAL A 738 130.90 -103.72 9.10
C VAL A 738 131.02 -104.87 8.09
N ALA A 739 130.62 -104.65 6.84
CA ALA A 739 130.77 -105.61 5.75
C ALA A 739 132.24 -105.83 5.32
N ARG A 740 133.11 -104.84 5.53
CA ARG A 740 134.55 -104.89 5.21
C ARG A 740 135.46 -105.23 6.39
N ASP A 741 134.90 -105.52 7.57
CA ASP A 741 135.68 -105.88 8.77
C ASP A 741 136.27 -107.30 8.63
N VAL A 742 137.47 -107.38 8.06
CA VAL A 742 138.22 -108.64 7.84
C VAL A 742 138.64 -109.35 9.14
N SER A 743 138.28 -108.85 10.33
CA SER A 743 138.60 -109.49 11.61
C SER A 743 137.93 -110.86 11.82
N TYR A 744 137.04 -111.29 10.92
CA TYR A 744 136.52 -112.66 10.84
C TYR A 744 137.60 -113.73 10.54
N GLU A 745 138.74 -113.38 9.95
CA GLU A 745 139.85 -114.33 9.72
C GLU A 745 140.62 -114.69 11.02
N GLY A 746 140.43 -113.90 12.10
CA GLY A 746 141.10 -114.10 13.38
C GLY A 746 140.33 -114.99 14.36
N THR A 747 140.94 -116.11 14.77
CA THR A 747 140.35 -117.21 15.57
C THR A 747 139.87 -116.89 17.01
N ARG A 748 139.85 -115.62 17.43
CA ARG A 748 139.30 -115.20 18.73
C ARG A 748 137.88 -114.64 18.60
N ASP A 749 137.02 -115.07 19.52
CA ASP A 749 135.57 -114.82 19.58
C ASP A 749 134.84 -115.03 18.24
N LEU A 750 134.90 -116.27 17.72
CA LEU A 750 134.13 -116.64 16.53
C LEU A 750 132.62 -116.51 16.76
N GLN A 751 132.11 -116.75 17.98
CA GLN A 751 130.67 -116.87 18.20
C GLN A 751 129.97 -115.52 18.37
N GLY A 752 130.58 -114.56 19.08
CA GLY A 752 130.09 -113.17 19.12
C GLY A 752 130.19 -112.49 17.74
N LYS A 753 131.25 -112.77 16.98
CA LYS A 753 131.38 -112.32 15.58
C LYS A 753 130.35 -112.96 14.66
N TRP A 754 130.13 -114.27 14.77
CA TRP A 754 129.13 -115.00 13.97
C TRP A 754 127.71 -114.51 14.27
N GLN A 755 127.37 -114.23 15.53
CA GLN A 755 126.09 -113.63 15.90
C GLN A 755 125.93 -112.21 15.32
N LYS A 756 126.98 -111.38 15.32
CA LYS A 756 126.94 -110.05 14.65
C LYS A 756 126.79 -110.18 13.14
N HIS A 757 127.49 -111.11 12.50
CA HIS A 757 127.36 -111.39 11.08
C HIS A 757 125.98 -111.95 10.72
N GLN A 758 125.41 -112.82 11.57
CA GLN A 758 124.05 -113.35 11.42
C GLN A 758 123.00 -112.25 11.58
N ALA A 759 123.17 -111.34 12.54
CA ALA A 759 122.31 -110.17 12.71
C ALA A 759 122.42 -109.21 11.51
N PHE A 760 123.63 -108.95 11.02
CA PHE A 760 123.84 -108.14 9.81
C PHE A 760 123.24 -108.79 8.55
N ALA A 761 123.35 -110.12 8.41
CA ALA A 761 122.70 -110.88 7.35
C ALA A 761 121.16 -110.85 7.46
N ALA A 762 120.61 -110.81 8.67
CA ALA A 762 119.17 -110.65 8.91
C ALA A 762 118.69 -109.21 8.62
N GLU A 763 119.46 -108.18 8.99
CA GLU A 763 119.21 -106.79 8.59
C GLU A 763 119.27 -106.61 7.07
N LEU A 764 120.28 -107.19 6.40
CA LEU A 764 120.38 -107.23 4.94
C LEU A 764 119.17 -107.93 4.32
N ALA A 765 118.72 -109.06 4.87
CA ALA A 765 117.55 -109.79 4.37
C ALA A 765 116.24 -109.01 4.57
N ALA A 766 116.11 -108.25 5.67
CA ALA A 766 114.96 -107.38 5.92
C ALA A 766 114.96 -106.15 4.97
N ASN A 767 116.10 -105.47 4.84
CA ASN A 767 116.24 -104.28 4.00
C ASN A 767 116.35 -104.61 2.50
N ARG A 768 116.52 -105.88 2.13
CA ARG A 768 116.54 -106.35 0.73
C ARG A 768 115.30 -105.90 -0.05
N GLY A 769 114.11 -105.96 0.55
CA GLY A 769 112.87 -105.52 -0.10
C GLY A 769 112.80 -104.00 -0.36
N TRP A 770 113.57 -103.19 0.38
CA TRP A 770 113.69 -101.75 0.20
C TRP A 770 114.74 -101.41 -0.87
N LEU A 771 115.88 -102.12 -0.88
CA LEU A 771 116.86 -102.08 -1.97
C LEU A 771 116.23 -102.45 -3.32
N GLU A 772 115.52 -103.57 -3.39
CA GLU A 772 114.80 -104.02 -4.59
C GLU A 772 113.58 -103.15 -4.92
N ALA A 773 113.21 -102.16 -4.09
CA ALA A 773 112.21 -101.14 -4.42
C ALA A 773 112.86 -99.90 -5.02
N LEU A 774 113.96 -99.41 -4.44
CA LEU A 774 114.75 -98.30 -4.99
C LEU A 774 115.27 -98.61 -6.40
N GLU A 775 115.79 -99.83 -6.62
CA GLU A 775 116.23 -100.33 -7.95
C GLU A 775 115.10 -100.43 -9.00
N LYS A 776 113.83 -100.32 -8.60
CA LYS A 776 112.66 -100.30 -9.51
C LYS A 776 112.06 -98.90 -9.71
N VAL A 777 112.57 -97.88 -9.01
CA VAL A 777 112.03 -96.51 -9.00
C VAL A 777 113.01 -95.50 -9.61
N GLY A 778 114.31 -95.81 -9.71
CA GLY A 778 115.33 -94.99 -10.38
C GLY A 778 116.20 -95.77 -11.36
#